data_AF-A0A8H5Y3Z8-F1
#
_entry.id   AF-A0A8H5Y3Z8-F1
#
_cell.length_a   1.000
_cell.length_b   1.000
_cell.length_c   1.000
_cell.angle_alpha   90.00
_cell.angle_beta   90.00
_cell.angle_gamma   90.00
#
_symmetry.space_group_name_H-M   'P 1'
#
loop_
_entity.id
_entity.type
_entity.pdbx_description
1 polymer ?
#
loop_
_entity_poly.entity_id
_entity_poly.type
_entity_poly.pdbx_seq_one_letter_code
_entity_poly.pdbx_strand_id
1 'polypeptide(L)'
;MSSNSGPPPEGMSSFWRTQPGNLDNHRSTAELPTSVDIAIVGAGYSAAAILTHILATTTSKDRPSILVLEARQLCSGATGRNGGHLKPDSYNAISGYASEHGIEAAAEVASFEAANVKAVTEYIQENKIDCDFVLTRAVDVQLSTGHQRRIKEGFEKLIAAGLETTKDTFSVDRKDAEMMSGVKGAKGCFTYTAGHLWPYKLIHHMFSEAISQGVNLQTNTLVVFVSETQNATGQWTLRTSRGEVRAHKVVFATNAYTGSLLPEYKGKIIPYRAVCSRIKTPGPHPLLNNTYALRFSDWNFDYLIPRLDGSIIVGGARDAYIRSVDSWYGNVDDTQVIDEARSYFNGYMQRHFHGWEDSGAYVDDIWTGIMGYSSDRLPRVGPIPGRPGMFIMGGFTGHGMPQIYLCGQAMAKFLLEDASFKETGLPRLFEETQARLEDPRDRVLELPQRPVSRADFPLAIICALSLEADAIEALFDEYWDYYVYSKAHGDPNSYSTGRIGHHNVVLAYMPEAGKVNGATVAANCRASYPNLKLAIVVGICGVIPFTPGPRDAHHEIILGDVIVSQSVIQYDLGRQYPGSFEYKETNEETLGRPNVEIRSLLSKLKGLRARRTLESDMRSLLSLLQEDRELAAYHPGPGSDRLYEASYRHMDKDMPCDKCGCDGKLVPRERLRQGVPEPRVHFGRMVSGDTVMKSGEDRDDIARKLGVIAFEMESAGVWDSLPCLVVKGACDYADSHKAEATQNYAAATAAACTKAILRHWVVPTSHDSIEEVILPQFLVPFPPNEDFVGREDILGDLRQQLCPEKSHAVAAVFGLGGVGKTQVALAYAHELHAQNPDLSVFWQLKIPCGEDNFDILELVKQWLEAVHHNPWLMVIDNVDDLDLFYGTSGLSRYFPTCAQGKLLITTRNRQVAVRATKGRGFIEVSRMTDSQAQELLIAHLGCLEPDVSDLSTLAMKLEYLPLILVQAAAFIQENGISIGEYLNLLKNDDDLVELLDEDFETSGRDPDSLRAVAKTWEISFRQIQRQNKLAGDLLAFASIFDHQHIPESSLVAYFSSTYSKEKPLELIKAIGHFYAPTDTTSNTEMAVSARYRGKLLAECNDGNTQYN
;
A
#
# COMPACT_ATOMS: atom_id res chain seq x y z
N MET A 1 15.89 17.75 -8.61
CA MET A 1 15.43 18.32 -9.90
C MET A 1 15.03 17.15 -10.81
N SER A 2 13.75 16.74 -10.84
CA SER A 2 13.26 15.76 -11.83
C SER A 2 12.51 16.52 -12.93
N SER A 3 12.96 16.30 -14.15
CA SER A 3 12.62 17.00 -15.40
C SER A 3 11.12 17.18 -15.68
N ASN A 4 10.76 18.37 -16.19
CA ASN A 4 9.50 18.68 -16.87
C ASN A 4 9.02 17.52 -17.77
N SER A 5 7.98 16.79 -17.38
CA SER A 5 7.41 15.69 -18.18
C SER A 5 6.30 16.20 -19.11
N GLY A 6 6.66 17.08 -20.04
CA GLY A 6 5.80 17.38 -21.20
C GLY A 6 5.58 16.13 -22.07
N PRO A 7 4.77 16.21 -23.15
CA PRO A 7 4.60 15.08 -24.05
C PRO A 7 5.95 14.64 -24.63
N PRO A 8 6.24 13.33 -24.76
CA PRO A 8 7.40 12.84 -25.49
C PRO A 8 7.45 13.46 -26.90
N PRO A 9 8.64 13.87 -27.41
CA PRO A 9 8.75 14.55 -28.70
C PRO A 9 8.12 13.78 -29.86
N GLU A 10 8.31 12.46 -29.87
CA GLU A 10 7.71 11.54 -30.82
C GLU A 10 6.78 10.60 -30.07
N GLY A 11 5.50 10.58 -30.42
CA GLY A 11 4.55 9.59 -29.90
C GLY A 11 4.11 8.67 -31.02
N MET A 12 3.64 7.48 -30.66
CA MET A 12 3.16 6.53 -31.66
C MET A 12 1.95 7.08 -32.43
N SER A 13 1.79 6.59 -33.66
CA SER A 13 0.62 6.88 -34.47
C SER A 13 -0.57 6.04 -34.00
N SER A 14 -1.77 6.60 -34.17
CA SER A 14 -3.02 5.88 -33.99
C SER A 14 -3.64 5.59 -35.35
N PHE A 15 -4.61 4.67 -35.37
CA PHE A 15 -5.42 4.44 -36.57
C PHE A 15 -5.97 5.76 -37.16
N TRP A 16 -6.42 6.68 -36.32
CA TRP A 16 -7.00 7.96 -36.74
C TRP A 16 -6.04 8.87 -37.50
N ARG A 17 -4.73 8.63 -37.39
CA ARG A 17 -3.67 9.42 -38.01
C ARG A 17 -2.94 8.67 -39.13
N THR A 18 -3.50 7.54 -39.59
CA THR A 18 -3.01 6.81 -40.77
C THR A 18 -3.19 7.59 -42.07
N GLN A 19 -4.09 8.59 -42.08
CA GLN A 19 -4.31 9.53 -43.18
C GLN A 19 -3.95 10.95 -42.71
N PRO A 20 -2.65 11.32 -42.68
CA PRO A 20 -2.23 12.61 -42.16
C PRO A 20 -2.79 13.75 -43.02
N GLY A 21 -3.40 14.73 -42.35
CA GLY A 21 -3.93 15.94 -42.95
C GLY A 21 -2.84 16.98 -43.22
N ASN A 22 -3.14 17.91 -44.13
CA ASN A 22 -2.24 19.00 -44.52
C ASN A 22 -1.85 19.93 -43.35
N LEU A 23 -2.63 19.96 -42.27
CA LEU A 23 -2.39 20.84 -41.12
C LEU A 23 -1.49 20.22 -40.02
N ASP A 24 -1.04 18.97 -40.16
CA ASP A 24 -0.29 18.29 -39.09
C ASP A 24 0.92 19.08 -38.60
N ASN A 25 1.70 19.61 -39.54
CA ASN A 25 2.90 20.40 -39.25
C ASN A 25 2.73 21.88 -39.61
N HIS A 26 1.48 22.37 -39.66
CA HIS A 26 1.19 23.75 -40.08
C HIS A 26 1.72 24.78 -39.08
N ARG A 27 2.26 25.87 -39.64
CA ARG A 27 2.68 27.07 -38.92
C ARG A 27 2.14 28.27 -39.70
N SER A 28 1.22 29.03 -39.12
CA SER A 28 0.61 30.18 -39.82
C SER A 28 1.62 31.30 -40.09
N THR A 29 2.66 31.42 -39.25
CA THR A 29 3.77 32.37 -39.42
C THR A 29 5.12 31.69 -39.15
N ALA A 30 6.17 32.15 -39.84
CA ALA A 30 7.54 31.62 -39.67
C ALA A 30 8.12 31.93 -38.29
N GLU A 31 7.89 33.15 -37.80
CA GLU A 31 8.24 33.60 -36.46
C GLU A 31 6.99 33.69 -35.58
N LEU A 32 7.18 33.57 -34.27
CA LEU A 32 6.10 33.74 -33.30
C LEU A 32 5.73 35.23 -33.19
N PRO A 33 4.44 35.57 -33.05
CA PRO A 33 4.06 36.94 -32.70
C PRO A 33 4.62 37.28 -31.31
N THR A 34 5.05 38.53 -31.12
CA THR A 34 5.63 39.00 -29.85
C THR A 34 4.59 39.19 -28.74
N SER A 35 3.35 39.45 -29.14
CA SER A 35 2.20 39.65 -28.24
C SER A 35 0.90 39.28 -28.96
N VAL A 36 -0.05 38.73 -28.21
CA VAL A 36 -1.42 38.42 -28.67
C VAL A 36 -2.44 38.72 -27.58
N ASP A 37 -3.72 38.80 -27.93
CA ASP A 37 -4.80 38.99 -26.97
C ASP A 37 -5.10 37.67 -26.24
N ILE A 38 -5.17 36.57 -26.99
CA ILE A 38 -5.49 35.23 -26.48
C ILE A 38 -4.44 34.23 -26.96
N ALA A 39 -3.83 33.51 -26.02
CA ALA A 39 -3.02 32.32 -26.29
C ALA A 39 -3.73 31.06 -25.81
N ILE A 40 -3.83 30.03 -26.64
CA ILE A 40 -4.37 28.71 -26.30
C ILE A 40 -3.24 27.69 -26.40
N VAL A 41 -2.99 26.94 -25.33
CA VAL A 41 -1.93 25.93 -25.27
C VAL A 41 -2.56 24.54 -25.45
N GLY A 42 -2.18 23.85 -26.52
CA GLY A 42 -2.73 22.59 -26.99
C GLY A 42 -3.72 22.76 -28.15
N ALA A 43 -3.54 22.00 -29.23
CA ALA A 43 -4.41 22.05 -30.42
C ALA A 43 -5.25 20.76 -30.57
N GLY A 44 -5.94 20.39 -29.48
CA GLY A 44 -6.92 19.30 -29.45
C GLY A 44 -8.36 19.78 -29.62
N TYR A 45 -9.32 18.93 -29.22
CA TYR A 45 -10.75 19.25 -29.34
C TYR A 45 -11.16 20.50 -28.55
N SER A 46 -10.61 20.69 -27.34
CA SER A 46 -10.91 21.88 -26.52
C SER A 46 -10.60 23.17 -27.26
N ALA A 47 -9.41 23.29 -27.85
CA ALA A 47 -9.03 24.46 -28.62
C ALA A 47 -9.90 24.65 -29.86
N ALA A 48 -10.17 23.57 -30.61
CA ALA A 48 -11.05 23.64 -31.77
C ALA A 48 -12.45 24.18 -31.40
N ALA A 49 -13.05 23.65 -30.33
CA ALA A 49 -14.36 24.10 -29.85
C ALA A 49 -14.36 25.58 -29.41
N ILE A 50 -13.35 26.01 -28.65
CA ILE A 50 -13.18 27.41 -28.25
C ILE A 50 -13.15 28.32 -29.49
N LEU A 51 -12.31 27.97 -30.47
CA LEU A 51 -12.15 28.76 -31.69
C LEU A 51 -13.44 28.82 -32.50
N THR A 52 -14.11 27.70 -32.73
CA THR A 52 -15.39 27.66 -33.45
C THR A 52 -16.40 28.61 -32.84
N HIS A 53 -16.53 28.64 -31.52
CA HIS A 53 -17.47 29.54 -30.84
C HIS A 53 -17.04 31.01 -30.85
N ILE A 54 -15.74 31.33 -30.66
CA ILE A 54 -15.24 32.70 -30.80
C ILE A 54 -15.47 33.22 -32.23
N LEU A 55 -15.21 32.39 -33.24
CA LEU A 55 -15.33 32.79 -34.64
C LEU A 55 -16.79 32.96 -35.08
N ALA A 56 -17.71 32.18 -34.50
CA ALA A 56 -19.14 32.31 -34.74
C ALA A 56 -19.73 33.60 -34.15
N THR A 57 -19.14 34.17 -33.09
CA THR A 57 -19.65 35.36 -32.40
C THR A 57 -18.89 36.65 -32.71
N THR A 58 -17.75 36.57 -33.41
CA THR A 58 -16.90 37.73 -33.72
C THR A 58 -16.79 37.99 -35.22
N THR A 59 -16.75 39.29 -35.58
CA THR A 59 -16.41 39.71 -36.95
C THR A 59 -14.91 39.94 -37.09
N SER A 60 -14.39 40.00 -38.32
CA SER A 60 -12.96 40.28 -38.56
C SER A 60 -12.46 41.62 -38.00
N LYS A 61 -13.35 42.58 -37.69
CA LYS A 61 -12.99 43.88 -37.11
C LYS A 61 -12.81 43.85 -35.60
N ASP A 62 -13.62 43.06 -34.91
CA ASP A 62 -13.69 43.04 -33.44
C ASP A 62 -13.06 41.76 -32.85
N ARG A 63 -12.47 40.93 -33.70
CA ARG A 63 -11.86 39.65 -33.33
C ARG A 63 -10.50 39.87 -32.65
N PRO A 64 -10.27 39.28 -31.47
CA PRO A 64 -8.96 39.32 -30.82
C PRO A 64 -7.91 38.58 -31.65
N SER A 65 -6.64 38.95 -31.50
CA SER A 65 -5.52 38.18 -32.01
C SER A 65 -5.39 36.87 -31.21
N ILE A 66 -5.49 35.72 -31.90
CA ILE A 66 -5.49 34.40 -31.26
C ILE A 66 -4.30 33.57 -31.77
N LEU A 67 -3.51 33.06 -30.83
CA LEU A 67 -2.41 32.14 -31.08
C LEU A 67 -2.70 30.78 -30.43
N VAL A 68 -2.54 29.71 -31.18
CA VAL A 68 -2.59 28.33 -30.68
C VAL A 68 -1.21 27.70 -30.75
N LEU A 69 -0.70 27.23 -29.62
CA LEU A 69 0.61 26.60 -29.48
C LEU A 69 0.44 25.09 -29.27
N GLU A 70 0.96 24.27 -30.18
CA GLU A 70 0.90 22.81 -30.10
C GLU A 70 2.31 22.23 -30.07
N ALA A 71 2.57 21.37 -29.09
CA ALA A 71 3.88 20.79 -28.85
C ALA A 71 4.36 19.90 -30.00
N ARG A 72 3.43 19.12 -30.59
CA ARG A 72 3.70 18.18 -31.70
C ARG A 72 2.87 18.54 -32.94
N GLN A 73 2.26 17.57 -33.59
CA GLN A 73 1.33 17.81 -34.69
C GLN A 73 -0.06 18.19 -34.20
N LEU A 74 -0.83 18.84 -35.07
CA LEU A 74 -2.25 19.12 -34.84
C LEU A 74 -3.00 17.85 -34.42
N CYS A 75 -3.86 17.96 -33.40
CA CYS A 75 -4.68 16.85 -32.92
C CYS A 75 -3.89 15.57 -32.52
N SER A 76 -2.58 15.67 -32.28
CA SER A 76 -1.75 14.49 -32.02
C SER A 76 -2.00 13.85 -30.65
N GLY A 77 -2.47 14.61 -29.66
CA GLY A 77 -2.71 14.15 -28.28
C GLY A 77 -3.96 13.27 -28.10
N ALA A 78 -4.61 13.38 -26.93
CA ALA A 78 -5.74 12.52 -26.54
C ALA A 78 -6.85 12.44 -27.60
N THR A 79 -7.21 13.57 -28.23
CA THR A 79 -8.28 13.63 -29.24
C THR A 79 -7.98 12.75 -30.45
N GLY A 80 -6.75 12.76 -30.97
CA GLY A 80 -6.37 11.93 -32.11
C GLY A 80 -6.13 10.47 -31.76
N ARG A 81 -6.32 10.05 -30.50
CA ARG A 81 -6.00 8.69 -30.03
C ARG A 81 -7.12 8.00 -29.24
N ASN A 82 -8.28 8.63 -29.08
CA ASN A 82 -9.42 8.08 -28.34
C ASN A 82 -10.21 7.03 -29.16
N GLY A 83 -11.31 6.50 -28.62
CA GLY A 83 -12.15 5.50 -29.29
C GLY A 83 -13.17 6.01 -30.31
N GLY A 84 -13.26 7.32 -30.56
CA GLY A 84 -14.21 7.92 -31.50
C GLY A 84 -15.66 8.02 -31.00
N HIS A 85 -15.93 7.78 -29.71
CA HIS A 85 -17.27 7.89 -29.12
C HIS A 85 -17.71 9.35 -28.95
N LEU A 86 -18.97 9.65 -29.29
CA LEU A 86 -19.71 10.84 -28.87
C LEU A 86 -20.92 10.37 -28.06
N LYS A 87 -20.70 10.00 -26.81
CA LYS A 87 -21.66 9.22 -26.02
C LYS A 87 -21.93 9.90 -24.68
N PRO A 88 -23.13 10.45 -24.44
CA PRO A 88 -23.46 11.09 -23.17
C PRO A 88 -23.63 10.04 -22.06
N ASP A 89 -23.54 10.44 -20.80
CA ASP A 89 -24.01 9.64 -19.67
C ASP A 89 -25.32 10.21 -19.13
N SER A 90 -26.35 9.38 -19.13
CA SER A 90 -27.70 9.73 -18.66
C SER A 90 -28.15 8.90 -17.44
N TYR A 91 -27.33 7.94 -16.99
CA TYR A 91 -27.78 6.94 -16.02
C TYR A 91 -26.69 6.50 -15.03
N ASN A 92 -25.48 6.20 -15.51
CA ASN A 92 -24.45 5.52 -14.73
C ASN A 92 -23.73 6.51 -13.79
N ALA A 93 -22.90 7.41 -14.32
CA ALA A 93 -22.25 8.44 -13.54
C ALA A 93 -23.27 9.40 -12.89
N ILE A 94 -24.39 9.65 -13.59
CA ILE A 94 -25.46 10.54 -13.13
C ILE A 94 -26.10 10.03 -11.82
N SER A 95 -26.27 8.72 -11.66
CA SER A 95 -26.78 8.17 -10.39
C SER A 95 -25.81 8.39 -9.23
N GLY A 96 -24.50 8.28 -9.50
CA GLY A 96 -23.44 8.61 -8.56
C GLY A 96 -23.47 10.09 -8.16
N TYR A 97 -23.53 11.00 -9.14
CA TYR A 97 -23.62 12.43 -8.89
C TYR A 97 -24.89 12.81 -8.13
N ALA A 98 -26.02 12.16 -8.39
CA ALA A 98 -27.26 12.42 -7.66
C ALA A 98 -27.14 12.05 -6.17
N SER A 99 -26.42 10.96 -5.89
CA SER A 99 -26.18 10.49 -4.53
C SER A 99 -25.17 11.37 -3.79
N GLU A 100 -24.13 11.85 -4.47
CA GLU A 100 -23.03 12.61 -3.86
C GLU A 100 -23.31 14.12 -3.78
N HIS A 101 -23.85 14.70 -4.84
CA HIS A 101 -24.00 16.16 -5.01
C HIS A 101 -25.45 16.62 -5.07
N GLY A 102 -26.40 15.68 -4.99
CA GLY A 102 -27.82 15.95 -5.09
C GLY A 102 -28.33 15.89 -6.53
N ILE A 103 -29.63 15.64 -6.65
CA ILE A 103 -30.30 15.33 -7.92
C ILE A 103 -30.25 16.48 -8.93
N GLU A 104 -30.25 17.73 -8.46
CA GLU A 104 -30.19 18.92 -9.31
C GLU A 104 -28.85 19.03 -10.04
N ALA A 105 -27.74 18.84 -9.33
CA ALA A 105 -26.41 18.87 -9.92
C ALA A 105 -26.21 17.74 -10.92
N ALA A 106 -26.75 16.56 -10.64
CA ALA A 106 -26.75 15.43 -11.56
C ALA A 106 -27.56 15.71 -12.83
N ALA A 107 -28.74 16.34 -12.69
CA ALA A 107 -29.59 16.72 -13.81
C ALA A 107 -28.93 17.78 -14.72
N GLU A 108 -28.19 18.73 -14.16
CA GLU A 108 -27.40 19.70 -14.92
C GLU A 108 -26.38 19.01 -15.83
N VAL A 109 -25.59 18.07 -15.29
CA VAL A 109 -24.58 17.33 -16.05
C VAL A 109 -25.23 16.49 -17.15
N ALA A 110 -26.26 15.70 -16.80
CA ALA A 110 -26.94 14.84 -17.77
C ALA A 110 -27.53 15.65 -18.94
N SER A 111 -28.21 16.76 -18.64
CA SER A 111 -28.84 17.61 -19.64
C SER A 111 -27.80 18.29 -20.53
N PHE A 112 -26.67 18.71 -19.94
CA PHE A 112 -25.58 19.34 -20.66
C PHE A 112 -24.92 18.37 -21.66
N GLU A 113 -24.65 17.13 -21.26
CA GLU A 113 -24.06 16.13 -22.16
C GLU A 113 -25.01 15.76 -23.30
N ALA A 114 -26.30 15.59 -23.03
CA ALA A 114 -27.31 15.36 -24.06
C ALA A 114 -27.39 16.53 -25.06
N ALA A 115 -27.37 17.77 -24.56
CA ALA A 115 -27.35 18.96 -25.40
C ALA A 115 -26.06 19.07 -26.24
N ASN A 116 -24.92 18.64 -25.70
CA ASN A 116 -23.64 18.66 -26.40
C ASN A 116 -23.63 17.70 -27.59
N VAL A 117 -24.18 16.49 -27.44
CA VAL A 117 -24.32 15.52 -28.56
C VAL A 117 -25.14 16.13 -29.70
N LYS A 118 -26.24 16.81 -29.35
CA LYS A 118 -27.08 17.52 -30.32
C LYS A 118 -26.30 18.65 -31.01
N ALA A 119 -25.61 19.50 -30.24
CA ALA A 119 -24.88 20.64 -30.78
C ALA A 119 -23.74 20.23 -31.74
N VAL A 120 -23.02 19.15 -31.43
CA VAL A 120 -21.98 18.59 -32.31
C VAL A 120 -22.60 18.01 -33.58
N THR A 121 -23.74 17.33 -33.46
CA THR A 121 -24.49 16.78 -34.60
C THR A 121 -24.91 17.89 -35.56
N GLU A 122 -25.51 18.97 -35.03
CA GLU A 122 -25.93 20.13 -35.81
C GLU A 122 -24.75 20.79 -36.52
N TYR A 123 -23.65 21.04 -35.80
CA TYR A 123 -22.44 21.62 -36.39
C TYR A 123 -21.87 20.79 -37.55
N ILE A 124 -21.79 19.46 -37.38
CA ILE A 124 -21.30 18.55 -38.42
C ILE A 124 -22.20 18.57 -39.66
N GLN A 125 -23.52 18.55 -39.46
CA GLN A 125 -24.50 18.52 -40.54
C GLN A 125 -24.56 19.84 -41.31
N GLU A 126 -24.59 20.97 -40.60
CA GLU A 126 -24.65 22.32 -41.18
C GLU A 126 -23.41 22.61 -42.02
N ASN A 127 -22.23 22.23 -41.53
CA ASN A 127 -20.95 22.45 -42.21
C ASN A 127 -20.57 21.30 -43.17
N LYS A 128 -21.40 20.25 -43.27
CA LYS A 128 -21.21 19.08 -44.14
C LYS A 128 -19.82 18.45 -43.96
N ILE A 129 -19.44 18.23 -42.71
CA ILE A 129 -18.11 17.75 -42.34
C ILE A 129 -18.02 16.25 -42.62
N ASP A 130 -17.09 15.85 -43.50
CA ASP A 130 -16.76 14.44 -43.71
C ASP A 130 -15.83 13.95 -42.60
N CYS A 131 -16.42 13.49 -41.49
CA CYS A 131 -15.70 12.91 -40.35
C CYS A 131 -16.24 11.55 -39.93
N ASP A 132 -16.79 10.77 -40.87
CA ASP A 132 -17.39 9.45 -40.61
C ASP A 132 -18.42 9.47 -39.47
N PHE A 133 -19.13 10.59 -39.31
CA PHE A 133 -20.09 10.75 -38.22
C PHE A 133 -21.33 9.89 -38.44
N VAL A 134 -21.70 9.13 -37.41
CA VAL A 134 -22.92 8.34 -37.34
C VAL A 134 -23.64 8.68 -36.04
N LEU A 135 -24.86 9.20 -36.16
CA LEU A 135 -25.80 9.29 -35.05
C LEU A 135 -26.50 7.93 -34.90
N THR A 136 -26.40 7.34 -33.72
CA THR A 136 -26.88 5.98 -33.44
C THR A 136 -27.37 5.87 -31.97
N ARG A 137 -27.46 4.65 -31.44
CA ARG A 137 -27.67 4.41 -30.03
C ARG A 137 -26.42 3.82 -29.38
N ALA A 138 -26.23 4.13 -28.11
CA ALA A 138 -25.38 3.35 -27.23
C ALA A 138 -26.09 2.06 -26.80
N VAL A 139 -25.33 1.01 -26.58
CA VAL A 139 -25.75 -0.23 -25.92
C VAL A 139 -24.72 -0.56 -24.85
N ASP A 140 -25.02 -0.19 -23.61
CA ASP A 140 -24.19 -0.44 -22.44
C ASP A 140 -24.60 -1.75 -21.80
N VAL A 141 -23.81 -2.78 -22.03
CA VAL A 141 -24.07 -4.14 -21.57
C VAL A 141 -23.44 -4.36 -20.21
N GLN A 142 -24.25 -4.79 -19.24
CA GLN A 142 -23.78 -5.19 -17.93
C GLN A 142 -23.51 -6.68 -17.91
N LEU A 143 -22.30 -7.07 -17.51
CA LEU A 143 -21.87 -8.48 -17.44
C LEU A 143 -21.89 -9.04 -16.01
N SER A 144 -22.12 -8.18 -15.01
CA SER A 144 -22.31 -8.55 -13.60
C SER A 144 -23.75 -8.31 -13.15
N THR A 145 -24.35 -9.30 -12.49
CA THR A 145 -25.73 -9.22 -11.96
C THR A 145 -25.84 -8.16 -10.86
N GLY A 146 -24.87 -8.12 -9.95
CA GLY A 146 -24.82 -7.13 -8.87
C GLY A 146 -24.67 -5.71 -9.40
N HIS A 147 -23.80 -5.53 -10.41
CA HIS A 147 -23.62 -4.24 -11.07
C HIS A 147 -24.90 -3.79 -11.79
N GLN A 148 -25.52 -4.67 -12.60
CA GLN A 148 -26.79 -4.38 -13.28
C GLN A 148 -27.88 -3.93 -12.30
N ARG A 149 -28.04 -4.64 -11.18
CA ARG A 149 -29.06 -4.31 -10.18
C ARG A 149 -28.84 -2.91 -9.61
N ARG A 150 -27.64 -2.61 -9.12
CA ARG A 150 -27.32 -1.30 -8.53
C ARG A 150 -27.54 -0.15 -9.51
N ILE A 151 -27.08 -0.30 -10.75
CA ILE A 151 -27.24 0.74 -11.76
C ILE A 151 -28.70 0.91 -12.18
N LYS A 152 -29.47 -0.19 -12.26
CA LYS A 152 -30.91 -0.12 -12.53
C LYS A 152 -31.65 0.60 -11.41
N GLU A 153 -31.41 0.25 -10.14
CA GLU A 153 -31.99 0.97 -9.00
C GLU A 153 -31.62 2.46 -9.00
N GLY A 154 -30.37 2.77 -9.34
CA GLY A 154 -29.89 4.13 -9.50
C GLY A 154 -30.65 4.88 -10.58
N PHE A 155 -30.85 4.27 -11.74
CA PHE A 155 -31.60 4.82 -12.86
C PHE A 155 -33.09 5.00 -12.56
N GLU A 156 -33.73 4.05 -11.87
CA GLU A 156 -35.13 4.15 -11.44
C GLU A 156 -35.36 5.34 -10.50
N LYS A 157 -34.38 5.67 -9.64
CA LYS A 157 -34.41 6.88 -8.82
C LYS A 157 -34.34 8.16 -9.65
N LEU A 158 -33.56 8.17 -10.73
CA LEU A 158 -33.49 9.31 -11.66
C LEU A 158 -34.84 9.49 -12.39
N ILE A 159 -35.49 8.41 -12.80
CA ILE A 159 -36.83 8.43 -13.39
C ILE A 159 -37.85 8.99 -12.38
N ALA A 160 -37.83 8.48 -11.14
CA ALA A 160 -38.73 8.94 -10.08
C ALA A 160 -38.55 10.42 -9.74
N ALA A 161 -37.33 10.95 -9.89
CA ALA A 161 -37.02 12.36 -9.74
C ALA A 161 -37.40 13.22 -10.96
N GLY A 162 -37.88 12.62 -12.05
CA GLY A 162 -38.38 13.33 -13.23
C GLY A 162 -37.29 13.90 -14.14
N LEU A 163 -36.09 13.30 -14.17
CA LEU A 163 -35.00 13.78 -15.04
C LEU A 163 -35.35 13.58 -16.52
N GLU A 164 -35.32 14.66 -17.29
CA GLU A 164 -35.72 14.66 -18.70
C GLU A 164 -34.90 13.69 -19.57
N THR A 165 -33.59 13.59 -19.31
CA THR A 165 -32.66 12.72 -20.06
C THR A 165 -32.96 11.24 -19.91
N THR A 166 -33.69 10.84 -18.86
CA THR A 166 -34.10 9.45 -18.68
C THR A 166 -35.12 9.00 -19.72
N LYS A 167 -35.85 9.93 -20.38
CA LYS A 167 -36.85 9.59 -21.39
C LYS A 167 -36.30 8.99 -22.68
N ASP A 168 -35.03 9.26 -23.00
CA ASP A 168 -34.34 8.65 -24.15
C ASP A 168 -33.50 7.41 -23.74
N THR A 169 -33.47 7.10 -22.44
CA THR A 169 -32.71 5.97 -21.92
C THR A 169 -33.64 4.81 -21.59
N PHE A 170 -33.36 3.64 -22.15
CA PHE A 170 -34.14 2.43 -21.91
C PHE A 170 -33.26 1.36 -21.27
N SER A 171 -33.73 0.78 -20.17
CA SER A 171 -33.14 -0.41 -19.56
C SER A 171 -33.78 -1.67 -20.14
N VAL A 172 -32.97 -2.66 -20.47
CA VAL A 172 -33.38 -3.99 -20.93
C VAL A 172 -32.92 -5.01 -19.88
N ASP A 173 -33.86 -5.85 -19.46
CA ASP A 173 -33.62 -6.87 -18.45
C ASP A 173 -32.90 -8.10 -19.02
N ARG A 174 -32.32 -8.91 -18.12
CA ARG A 174 -31.51 -10.11 -18.42
C ARG A 174 -32.08 -10.99 -19.52
N LYS A 175 -33.40 -11.22 -19.52
CA LYS A 175 -34.07 -12.13 -20.45
C LYS A 175 -33.85 -11.75 -21.92
N ASP A 176 -33.85 -10.44 -22.21
CA ASP A 176 -33.80 -9.91 -23.57
C ASP A 176 -32.46 -9.23 -23.88
N ALA A 177 -31.56 -9.12 -22.88
CA ALA A 177 -30.31 -8.38 -22.98
C ALA A 177 -29.34 -8.96 -24.01
N GLU A 178 -29.16 -10.28 -24.07
CA GLU A 178 -28.29 -10.91 -25.08
C GLU A 178 -28.88 -10.77 -26.48
N MET A 179 -30.20 -10.93 -26.64
CA MET A 179 -30.88 -10.76 -27.92
C MET A 179 -30.76 -9.32 -28.44
N MET A 180 -30.92 -8.33 -27.56
CA MET A 180 -30.84 -6.92 -27.93
C MET A 180 -29.40 -6.51 -28.24
N SER A 181 -28.43 -6.92 -27.41
CA SER A 181 -27.04 -6.46 -27.53
C SER A 181 -26.20 -7.30 -28.49
N GLY A 182 -26.54 -8.56 -28.71
CA GLY A 182 -25.68 -9.55 -29.35
C GLY A 182 -24.48 -10.00 -28.50
N VAL A 183 -24.36 -9.50 -27.26
CA VAL A 183 -23.24 -9.79 -26.37
C VAL A 183 -23.55 -11.01 -25.50
N LYS A 184 -22.60 -11.94 -25.45
CA LYS A 184 -22.65 -13.17 -24.65
C LYS A 184 -22.59 -12.85 -23.15
N GLY A 185 -23.41 -13.53 -22.36
CA GLY A 185 -23.42 -13.43 -20.91
C GLY A 185 -24.07 -12.16 -20.35
N ALA A 186 -24.76 -11.37 -21.18
CA ALA A 186 -25.39 -10.12 -20.77
C ALA A 186 -26.39 -10.33 -19.60
N LYS A 187 -26.24 -9.55 -18.54
CA LYS A 187 -27.13 -9.57 -17.36
C LYS A 187 -28.21 -8.47 -17.42
N GLY A 188 -28.02 -7.51 -18.31
CA GLY A 188 -28.91 -6.40 -18.61
C GLY A 188 -28.18 -5.44 -19.54
N CYS A 189 -28.90 -4.49 -20.15
CA CYS A 189 -28.25 -3.42 -20.89
C CYS A 189 -29.06 -2.12 -20.90
N PHE A 190 -28.39 -1.01 -21.14
CA PHE A 190 -29.00 0.31 -21.29
C PHE A 190 -28.78 0.81 -22.71
N THR A 191 -29.79 1.46 -23.29
CA THR A 191 -29.68 2.07 -24.61
C THR A 191 -30.22 3.48 -24.63
N TYR A 192 -29.48 4.40 -25.27
CA TYR A 192 -29.76 5.84 -25.34
C TYR A 192 -29.10 6.45 -26.58
N THR A 193 -29.48 7.66 -26.98
CA THR A 193 -28.91 8.32 -28.16
C THR A 193 -27.43 8.62 -27.97
N ALA A 194 -26.61 8.27 -28.94
CA ALA A 194 -25.18 8.51 -28.96
C ALA A 194 -24.71 8.69 -30.41
N GLY A 195 -23.43 8.97 -30.60
CA GLY A 195 -22.80 8.97 -31.91
C GLY A 195 -21.39 8.43 -31.84
N HIS A 196 -20.81 8.28 -33.00
CA HIS A 196 -19.38 8.06 -33.15
C HIS A 196 -18.87 8.73 -34.42
N LEU A 197 -17.59 9.04 -34.45
CA LEU A 197 -16.95 9.78 -35.54
C LEU A 197 -15.45 9.51 -35.60
N TRP A 198 -14.80 10.01 -36.66
CA TRP A 198 -13.36 10.15 -36.80
C TRP A 198 -12.90 11.48 -36.20
N PRO A 199 -12.34 11.50 -34.98
CA PRO A 199 -12.08 12.76 -34.26
C PRO A 199 -11.08 13.64 -34.99
N TYR A 200 -10.01 13.04 -35.50
CA TYR A 200 -8.95 13.73 -36.22
C TYR A 200 -9.46 14.51 -37.45
N LYS A 201 -10.37 13.94 -38.26
CA LYS A 201 -10.97 14.63 -39.40
C LYS A 201 -11.82 15.83 -38.96
N LEU A 202 -12.62 15.69 -37.90
CA LEU A 202 -13.40 16.78 -37.34
C LEU A 202 -12.50 17.94 -36.89
N ILE A 203 -11.45 17.66 -36.13
CA ILE A 203 -10.54 18.70 -35.63
C ILE A 203 -9.80 19.40 -36.77
N HIS A 204 -9.34 18.64 -37.78
CA HIS A 204 -8.70 19.23 -38.95
C HIS A 204 -9.64 20.17 -39.71
N HIS A 205 -10.92 19.83 -39.84
CA HIS A 205 -11.91 20.72 -40.44
C HIS A 205 -12.06 22.02 -39.64
N MET A 206 -12.30 21.92 -38.33
CA MET A 206 -12.47 23.08 -37.44
C MET A 206 -11.25 24.01 -37.46
N PHE A 207 -10.03 23.45 -37.45
CA PHE A 207 -8.80 24.26 -37.55
C PHE A 207 -8.57 24.84 -38.94
N SER A 208 -8.95 24.14 -40.01
CA SER A 208 -8.89 24.69 -41.36
C SER A 208 -9.79 25.93 -41.49
N GLU A 209 -11.00 25.86 -40.93
CA GLU A 209 -11.90 27.01 -40.86
C GLU A 209 -11.29 28.14 -40.02
N ALA A 210 -10.76 27.82 -38.83
CA ALA A 210 -10.18 28.82 -37.94
C ALA A 210 -8.97 29.56 -38.54
N ILE A 211 -8.08 28.84 -39.22
CA ILE A 211 -6.91 29.42 -39.89
C ILE A 211 -7.35 30.30 -41.07
N SER A 212 -8.36 29.88 -41.84
CA SER A 212 -8.93 30.69 -42.92
C SER A 212 -9.51 32.03 -42.42
N GLN A 213 -9.84 32.09 -41.13
CA GLN A 213 -10.36 33.26 -40.45
C GLN A 213 -9.29 34.02 -39.64
N GLY A 214 -8.01 33.73 -39.85
CA GLY A 214 -6.90 34.51 -39.29
C GLY A 214 -6.36 34.03 -37.95
N VAL A 215 -6.78 32.86 -37.45
CA VAL A 215 -6.16 32.25 -36.26
C VAL A 215 -4.73 31.79 -36.58
N ASN A 216 -3.79 32.12 -35.69
CA ASN A 216 -2.41 31.72 -35.82
C ASN A 216 -2.18 30.36 -35.12
N LEU A 217 -1.98 29.28 -35.90
CA LEU A 217 -1.63 27.97 -35.37
C LEU A 217 -0.12 27.75 -35.51
N GLN A 218 0.52 27.29 -34.43
CA GLN A 218 1.94 26.95 -34.38
C GLN A 218 2.13 25.54 -33.84
N THR A 219 2.14 24.56 -34.74
CA THR A 219 2.52 23.17 -34.41
C THR A 219 4.04 23.04 -34.22
N ASN A 220 4.47 21.95 -33.61
CA ASN A 220 5.86 21.66 -33.29
C ASN A 220 6.52 22.83 -32.51
N THR A 221 5.79 23.36 -31.53
CA THR A 221 6.12 24.54 -30.74
C THR A 221 5.73 24.28 -29.28
N LEU A 222 6.60 23.56 -28.57
CA LEU A 222 6.38 23.19 -27.17
C LEU A 222 6.48 24.41 -26.26
N VAL A 223 5.44 24.68 -25.49
CA VAL A 223 5.51 25.60 -24.34
C VAL A 223 6.27 24.88 -23.23
N VAL A 224 7.35 25.49 -22.75
CA VAL A 224 8.21 24.91 -21.71
C VAL A 224 8.09 25.61 -20.37
N PHE A 225 7.49 26.81 -20.36
CA PHE A 225 7.35 27.65 -19.17
C PHE A 225 6.27 28.71 -19.36
N VAL A 226 5.58 29.04 -18.27
CA VAL A 226 4.66 30.18 -18.16
C VAL A 226 5.08 31.00 -16.94
N SER A 227 5.09 32.32 -17.06
CA SER A 227 5.51 33.21 -15.97
C SER A 227 4.60 33.07 -14.73
N GLU A 228 5.19 33.21 -13.54
CA GLU A 228 4.44 33.13 -12.28
C GLU A 228 3.53 34.34 -12.05
N THR A 229 3.93 35.50 -12.59
CA THR A 229 3.19 36.76 -12.49
C THR A 229 3.01 37.38 -13.87
N GLN A 230 2.03 38.29 -13.96
CA GLN A 230 1.87 39.17 -15.11
C GLN A 230 2.99 40.21 -15.14
N ASN A 231 3.38 40.62 -16.34
CA ASN A 231 4.28 41.76 -16.52
C ASN A 231 3.56 43.09 -16.19
N ALA A 232 4.31 44.21 -16.25
CA ALA A 232 3.77 45.55 -15.95
C ALA A 232 2.59 45.99 -16.85
N THR A 233 2.37 45.33 -17.99
CA THR A 233 1.25 45.57 -18.91
C THR A 233 0.09 44.59 -18.73
N GLY A 234 0.10 43.77 -17.66
CA GLY A 234 -0.96 42.80 -17.39
C GLY A 234 -0.96 41.59 -18.33
N GLN A 235 0.20 41.22 -18.89
CA GLN A 235 0.35 40.09 -19.80
C GLN A 235 1.16 38.96 -19.17
N TRP A 236 0.78 37.73 -19.50
CA TRP A 236 1.51 36.51 -19.16
C TRP A 236 2.56 36.20 -20.23
N THR A 237 3.74 35.75 -19.80
CA THR A 237 4.82 35.37 -20.71
C THR A 237 4.85 33.85 -20.86
N LEU A 238 4.75 33.37 -22.11
CA LEU A 238 4.89 31.97 -22.46
C LEU A 238 6.21 31.79 -23.20
N ARG A 239 7.09 30.94 -22.67
CA ARG A 239 8.34 30.58 -23.33
C ARG A 239 8.18 29.24 -24.03
N THR A 240 8.54 29.20 -25.30
CA THR A 240 8.41 28.03 -26.15
C THR A 240 9.78 27.57 -26.68
N SER A 241 9.82 26.40 -27.32
CA SER A 241 10.99 25.92 -28.05
C SER A 241 11.42 26.81 -29.24
N ARG A 242 10.59 27.80 -29.63
CA ARG A 242 10.84 28.69 -30.78
C ARG A 242 10.87 30.17 -30.41
N GLY A 243 10.94 30.50 -29.12
CA GLY A 243 10.94 31.87 -28.62
C GLY A 243 9.79 32.16 -27.67
N GLU A 244 9.64 33.44 -27.31
CA GLU A 244 8.69 33.90 -26.32
C GLU A 244 7.52 34.65 -26.96
N VAL A 245 6.33 34.50 -26.36
CA VAL A 245 5.13 35.27 -26.70
C VAL A 245 4.47 35.77 -25.41
N ARG A 246 3.88 36.96 -25.47
CA ARG A 246 3.09 37.54 -24.38
C ARG A 246 1.60 37.49 -24.71
N ALA A 247 0.75 37.23 -23.72
CA ALA A 247 -0.70 37.17 -23.92
C ALA A 247 -1.47 37.79 -22.75
N HIS A 248 -2.58 38.47 -23.04
CA HIS A 248 -3.47 38.98 -21.99
C HIS A 248 -4.30 37.87 -21.36
N LYS A 249 -4.85 36.97 -22.18
CA LYS A 249 -5.58 35.78 -21.73
C LYS A 249 -4.88 34.50 -22.19
N VAL A 250 -4.77 33.50 -21.31
CA VAL A 250 -4.13 32.21 -21.60
C VAL A 250 -5.07 31.06 -21.25
N VAL A 251 -5.32 30.16 -22.19
CA VAL A 251 -6.12 28.95 -21.96
C VAL A 251 -5.23 27.72 -22.01
N PHE A 252 -5.28 26.91 -20.95
CA PHE A 252 -4.63 25.60 -20.89
C PHE A 252 -5.60 24.54 -21.37
N ALA A 253 -5.43 24.11 -22.62
CA ALA A 253 -6.16 23.03 -23.27
C ALA A 253 -5.27 21.77 -23.42
N THR A 254 -4.34 21.57 -22.48
CA THR A 254 -3.30 20.54 -22.53
C THR A 254 -3.71 19.21 -21.86
N ASN A 255 -4.88 19.16 -21.22
CA ASN A 255 -5.44 17.97 -20.58
C ASN A 255 -4.43 17.27 -19.65
N ALA A 256 -3.95 16.07 -19.98
CA ALA A 256 -2.99 15.29 -19.17
C ALA A 256 -1.70 16.05 -18.83
N TYR A 257 -1.25 16.94 -19.73
CA TYR A 257 0.02 17.65 -19.58
C TYR A 257 -0.13 18.97 -18.82
N THR A 258 -1.27 19.24 -18.19
CA THR A 258 -1.51 20.49 -17.46
C THR A 258 -0.50 20.67 -16.31
N GLY A 259 -0.27 19.62 -15.53
CA GLY A 259 0.63 19.66 -14.37
C GLY A 259 2.10 19.96 -14.69
N SER A 260 2.54 19.78 -15.95
CA SER A 260 3.90 20.13 -16.35
C SER A 260 4.08 21.63 -16.63
N LEU A 261 2.99 22.37 -16.86
CA LEU A 261 3.00 23.82 -17.07
C LEU A 261 2.52 24.58 -15.83
N LEU A 262 1.59 23.98 -15.10
CA LEU A 262 0.95 24.56 -13.92
C LEU A 262 1.13 23.62 -12.73
N PRO A 263 2.13 23.86 -11.86
CA PRO A 263 2.42 23.00 -10.72
C PRO A 263 1.23 22.77 -9.77
N GLU A 264 0.31 23.74 -9.66
CA GLU A 264 -0.92 23.63 -8.87
C GLU A 264 -1.86 22.50 -9.34
N TYR A 265 -1.72 22.04 -10.58
CA TYR A 265 -2.49 20.91 -11.12
C TYR A 265 -1.79 19.56 -10.99
N LYS A 266 -0.56 19.52 -10.46
CA LYS A 266 0.14 18.25 -10.21
C LYS A 266 -0.65 17.44 -9.17
N GLY A 267 -1.02 16.21 -9.53
CA GLY A 267 -1.91 15.36 -8.72
C GLY A 267 -3.40 15.75 -8.76
N LYS A 268 -3.78 16.82 -9.48
CA LYS A 268 -5.18 17.23 -9.67
C LYS A 268 -5.71 16.86 -11.05
N ILE A 269 -4.83 16.88 -12.05
CA ILE A 269 -5.03 16.26 -13.36
C ILE A 269 -3.88 15.28 -13.57
N ILE A 270 -4.20 14.01 -13.46
CA ILE A 270 -3.26 12.89 -13.56
C ILE A 270 -3.21 12.40 -15.00
N PRO A 271 -2.00 12.29 -15.61
CA PRO A 271 -1.81 11.54 -16.84
C PRO A 271 -2.22 10.07 -16.65
N TYR A 272 -3.16 9.61 -17.46
CA TYR A 272 -3.61 8.21 -17.50
C TYR A 272 -3.30 7.65 -18.88
N ARG A 273 -2.33 6.73 -18.96
CA ARG A 273 -2.02 6.01 -20.19
C ARG A 273 -3.05 4.91 -20.41
N ALA A 274 -3.66 4.91 -21.59
CA ALA A 274 -4.64 3.91 -22.01
C ALA A 274 -4.33 3.39 -23.39
N VAL A 275 -5.04 2.33 -23.78
CA VAL A 275 -4.91 1.69 -25.09
C VAL A 275 -6.23 1.68 -25.86
N CYS A 276 -6.11 1.69 -27.18
CA CYS A 276 -7.17 1.40 -28.13
C CYS A 276 -6.62 0.47 -29.20
N SER A 277 -7.50 -0.26 -29.85
CA SER A 277 -7.19 -1.21 -30.91
C SER A 277 -8.18 -1.08 -32.05
N ARG A 278 -7.72 -1.43 -33.25
CA ARG A 278 -8.57 -1.68 -34.41
C ARG A 278 -8.61 -3.18 -34.69
N ILE A 279 -9.82 -3.71 -34.83
CA ILE A 279 -10.08 -5.10 -35.20
C ILE A 279 -10.69 -5.13 -36.60
N LYS A 280 -10.14 -5.98 -37.46
CA LYS A 280 -10.65 -6.26 -38.81
C LYS A 280 -11.17 -7.68 -38.87
N THR A 281 -11.96 -7.97 -39.90
CA THR A 281 -12.66 -9.26 -40.05
C THR A 281 -12.78 -9.63 -41.52
N PRO A 282 -12.25 -10.81 -41.95
CA PRO A 282 -12.37 -11.29 -43.32
C PRO A 282 -13.61 -12.15 -43.58
N GLY A 283 -14.20 -12.76 -42.54
CA GLY A 283 -15.30 -13.71 -42.64
C GLY A 283 -16.68 -13.07 -42.41
N PRO A 284 -17.76 -13.85 -42.62
CA PRO A 284 -19.12 -13.40 -42.36
C PRO A 284 -19.33 -13.16 -40.86
N HIS A 285 -20.12 -12.14 -40.54
CA HIS A 285 -20.43 -11.74 -39.18
C HIS A 285 -21.72 -10.89 -39.13
N PRO A 286 -22.40 -10.82 -37.98
CA PRO A 286 -23.49 -9.86 -37.77
C PRO A 286 -22.99 -8.41 -37.81
N LEU A 287 -23.77 -7.55 -38.46
CA LEU A 287 -23.51 -6.11 -38.49
C LEU A 287 -23.80 -5.50 -37.12
N LEU A 288 -22.84 -4.73 -36.59
CA LEU A 288 -23.04 -3.90 -35.40
C LEU A 288 -23.37 -2.47 -35.84
N ASN A 289 -24.56 -1.99 -35.47
CA ASN A 289 -25.04 -0.66 -35.84
C ASN A 289 -24.96 0.38 -34.72
N ASN A 290 -24.75 -0.09 -33.49
CA ASN A 290 -24.72 0.72 -32.28
C ASN A 290 -23.29 0.90 -31.79
N THR A 291 -23.07 1.90 -30.93
CA THR A 291 -21.85 1.98 -30.13
C THR A 291 -22.03 1.20 -28.83
N TYR A 292 -21.01 0.51 -28.33
CA TYR A 292 -21.15 -0.38 -27.17
C TYR A 292 -20.22 -0.01 -26.03
N ALA A 293 -20.64 -0.34 -24.81
CA ALA A 293 -19.73 -0.54 -23.68
C ALA A 293 -20.03 -1.89 -23.04
N LEU A 294 -19.01 -2.70 -22.79
CA LEU A 294 -19.10 -3.98 -22.09
C LEU A 294 -18.57 -3.75 -20.68
N ARG A 295 -19.47 -3.71 -19.69
CA ARG A 295 -19.15 -3.35 -18.32
C ARG A 295 -19.07 -4.58 -17.42
N PHE A 296 -17.86 -4.84 -16.95
CA PHE A 296 -17.57 -5.92 -16.01
C PHE A 296 -17.80 -5.47 -14.55
N SER A 297 -17.51 -4.19 -14.25
CA SER A 297 -17.81 -3.51 -13.00
C SER A 297 -18.02 -2.00 -13.22
N ASP A 298 -18.17 -1.21 -12.16
CA ASP A 298 -18.33 0.26 -12.24
C ASP A 298 -17.17 0.93 -13.00
N TRP A 299 -15.95 0.39 -12.84
CA TRP A 299 -14.69 0.98 -13.33
C TRP A 299 -13.92 0.12 -14.33
N ASN A 300 -14.30 -1.15 -14.50
CA ASN A 300 -13.75 -2.05 -15.51
C ASN A 300 -14.76 -2.23 -16.65
N PHE A 301 -14.47 -1.59 -17.78
CA PHE A 301 -15.27 -1.73 -18.99
C PHE A 301 -14.43 -1.53 -20.24
N ASP A 302 -14.88 -2.16 -21.32
CA ASP A 302 -14.40 -1.93 -22.66
C ASP A 302 -15.45 -1.14 -23.44
N TYR A 303 -15.01 -0.26 -24.33
CA TYR A 303 -15.89 0.54 -25.18
C TYR A 303 -15.51 0.33 -26.64
N LEU A 304 -16.49 0.29 -27.53
CA LEU A 304 -16.23 0.03 -28.95
C LEU A 304 -17.21 0.69 -29.89
N ILE A 305 -16.73 1.02 -31.08
CA ILE A 305 -17.56 1.52 -32.19
C ILE A 305 -17.37 0.65 -33.44
N PRO A 306 -18.44 0.41 -34.18
CA PRO A 306 -18.34 -0.04 -35.57
C PRO A 306 -17.92 1.13 -36.46
N ARG A 307 -17.25 0.81 -37.57
CA ARG A 307 -16.86 1.78 -38.60
C ARG A 307 -17.50 1.44 -39.93
N LEU A 308 -17.60 2.44 -40.80
CA LEU A 308 -18.21 2.31 -42.13
C LEU A 308 -17.44 1.35 -43.05
N ASP A 309 -16.17 1.09 -42.75
CA ASP A 309 -15.34 0.10 -43.45
C ASP A 309 -15.46 -1.33 -42.89
N GLY A 310 -16.35 -1.55 -41.91
CA GLY A 310 -16.58 -2.84 -41.24
C GLY A 310 -15.58 -3.16 -40.12
N SER A 311 -14.56 -2.32 -39.90
CA SER A 311 -13.65 -2.50 -38.76
C SER A 311 -14.28 -2.04 -37.45
N ILE A 312 -13.81 -2.60 -36.33
CA ILE A 312 -14.24 -2.23 -34.98
C ILE A 312 -13.08 -1.52 -34.28
N ILE A 313 -13.35 -0.36 -33.68
CA ILE A 313 -12.41 0.27 -32.76
C ILE A 313 -12.81 -0.10 -31.35
N VAL A 314 -11.89 -0.65 -30.55
CA VAL A 314 -12.12 -1.06 -29.17
C VAL A 314 -11.09 -0.37 -28.27
N GLY A 315 -11.53 0.28 -27.20
CA GLY A 315 -10.67 0.75 -26.11
C GLY A 315 -11.09 0.14 -24.78
N GLY A 316 -10.22 0.20 -23.79
CA GLY A 316 -10.40 -0.48 -22.51
C GLY A 316 -9.18 -1.30 -22.14
N ALA A 317 -9.34 -2.60 -21.94
CA ALA A 317 -8.31 -3.54 -21.49
C ALA A 317 -7.78 -3.26 -20.07
N ARG A 318 -8.54 -2.49 -19.27
CA ARG A 318 -8.08 -2.02 -17.96
C ARG A 318 -7.65 -3.18 -17.06
N ASP A 319 -8.43 -4.25 -17.02
CA ASP A 319 -8.13 -5.43 -16.19
C ASP A 319 -6.76 -6.05 -16.49
N ALA A 320 -6.26 -5.91 -17.72
CA ALA A 320 -4.96 -6.45 -18.12
C ALA A 320 -3.78 -5.72 -17.47
N TYR A 321 -3.88 -4.41 -17.25
CA TYR A 321 -2.74 -3.58 -16.85
C TYR A 321 -2.94 -2.80 -15.55
N ILE A 322 -4.14 -2.79 -14.97
CA ILE A 322 -4.47 -1.93 -13.81
C ILE A 322 -3.56 -2.17 -12.59
N ARG A 323 -3.02 -3.39 -12.47
CA ARG A 323 -2.10 -3.79 -11.38
C ARG A 323 -0.69 -3.19 -11.53
N SER A 324 -0.26 -2.92 -12.76
CA SER A 324 1.03 -2.30 -13.05
C SER A 324 0.87 -0.78 -12.98
N VAL A 325 0.71 -0.22 -11.77
CA VAL A 325 0.36 1.22 -11.57
C VAL A 325 1.26 2.15 -12.38
N ASP A 326 2.58 1.94 -12.35
CA ASP A 326 3.56 2.75 -13.09
C ASP A 326 3.39 2.68 -14.62
N SER A 327 2.78 1.61 -15.14
CA SER A 327 2.52 1.49 -16.57
C SER A 327 1.44 2.47 -17.05
N TRP A 328 0.56 2.96 -16.17
CA TRP A 328 -0.58 3.77 -16.56
C TRP A 328 -0.81 5.06 -15.79
N TYR A 329 -0.57 5.07 -14.48
CA TYR A 329 -0.85 6.20 -13.60
C TYR A 329 0.32 7.19 -13.59
N GLY A 330 0.05 8.47 -13.78
CA GLY A 330 1.08 9.51 -13.86
C GLY A 330 1.99 9.36 -15.10
N ASN A 331 1.67 8.44 -16.01
CA ASN A 331 2.52 8.06 -17.12
C ASN A 331 2.11 8.82 -18.40
N VAL A 332 3.07 9.57 -18.96
CA VAL A 332 2.90 10.38 -20.18
C VAL A 332 3.49 9.72 -21.43
N ASP A 333 4.08 8.53 -21.30
CA ASP A 333 4.72 7.81 -22.41
C ASP A 333 3.66 7.27 -23.38
N ASP A 334 3.49 7.96 -24.50
CA ASP A 334 2.69 7.51 -25.64
C ASP A 334 3.54 6.97 -26.80
N THR A 335 4.79 6.60 -26.54
CA THR A 335 5.71 6.06 -27.56
C THR A 335 5.54 4.56 -27.76
N GLN A 336 4.97 3.87 -26.79
CA GLN A 336 4.78 2.42 -26.79
C GLN A 336 3.36 2.04 -26.37
N VAL A 337 2.97 0.80 -26.64
CA VAL A 337 1.74 0.19 -26.09
C VAL A 337 2.04 -0.33 -24.67
N ILE A 338 1.04 -0.35 -23.80
CA ILE A 338 1.14 -1.04 -22.50
C ILE A 338 1.27 -2.54 -22.76
N ASP A 339 2.39 -3.14 -22.35
CA ASP A 339 2.78 -4.49 -22.76
C ASP A 339 1.77 -5.55 -22.34
N GLU A 340 1.20 -5.44 -21.14
CA GLU A 340 0.19 -6.34 -20.59
C GLU A 340 -1.11 -6.34 -21.41
N ALA A 341 -1.41 -5.24 -22.11
CA ALA A 341 -2.62 -5.12 -22.92
C ALA A 341 -2.47 -5.66 -24.35
N ARG A 342 -1.25 -6.02 -24.80
CA ARG A 342 -0.99 -6.38 -26.21
C ARG A 342 -1.81 -7.54 -26.73
N SER A 343 -2.02 -8.56 -25.90
CA SER A 343 -2.79 -9.75 -26.28
C SER A 343 -4.27 -9.66 -25.92
N TYR A 344 -4.70 -8.62 -25.19
CA TYR A 344 -6.06 -8.53 -24.66
C TYR A 344 -7.12 -8.58 -25.76
N PHE A 345 -6.89 -7.86 -26.86
CA PHE A 345 -7.85 -7.73 -27.96
C PHE A 345 -7.87 -8.95 -28.91
N ASN A 346 -6.97 -9.90 -28.77
CA ASN A 346 -6.91 -11.08 -29.65
C ASN A 346 -8.15 -11.95 -29.47
N GLY A 347 -8.94 -12.15 -30.53
CA GLY A 347 -10.18 -12.92 -30.43
C GLY A 347 -11.32 -12.21 -29.68
N TYR A 348 -11.21 -10.89 -29.45
CA TYR A 348 -12.16 -10.13 -28.64
C TYR A 348 -13.60 -10.26 -29.14
N MET A 349 -13.83 -10.06 -30.45
CA MET A 349 -15.18 -10.16 -31.01
C MET A 349 -15.76 -11.57 -30.85
N GLN A 350 -14.94 -12.59 -31.10
CA GLN A 350 -15.31 -14.00 -30.97
C GLN A 350 -15.70 -14.36 -29.53
N ARG A 351 -14.99 -13.83 -28.53
CA ARG A 351 -15.28 -14.07 -27.12
C ARG A 351 -16.57 -13.42 -26.65
N HIS A 352 -16.89 -12.23 -27.17
CA HIS A 352 -17.93 -11.40 -26.58
C HIS A 352 -19.22 -11.32 -27.39
N PHE A 353 -19.21 -11.52 -28.71
CA PHE A 353 -20.38 -11.34 -29.55
C PHE A 353 -20.84 -12.65 -30.20
N HIS A 354 -22.14 -12.91 -30.20
CA HIS A 354 -22.75 -14.03 -30.91
C HIS A 354 -22.64 -13.83 -32.44
N GLY A 355 -22.35 -14.91 -33.16
CA GLY A 355 -22.22 -14.91 -34.61
C GLY A 355 -20.85 -14.42 -35.13
N TRP A 356 -19.94 -14.04 -34.23
CA TRP A 356 -18.58 -13.63 -34.57
C TRP A 356 -17.55 -14.76 -34.47
N GLU A 357 -17.93 -15.94 -33.97
CA GLU A 357 -17.02 -17.06 -33.69
C GLU A 357 -16.16 -17.46 -34.90
N ASP A 358 -16.78 -17.54 -36.08
CA ASP A 358 -16.13 -17.94 -37.33
C ASP A 358 -15.76 -16.75 -38.24
N SER A 359 -15.84 -15.52 -37.72
CA SER A 359 -15.57 -14.29 -38.48
C SER A 359 -14.10 -14.18 -38.92
N GLY A 360 -13.19 -14.89 -38.25
CA GLY A 360 -11.74 -14.72 -38.44
C GLY A 360 -11.24 -13.34 -38.01
N ALA A 361 -12.00 -12.62 -37.17
CA ALA A 361 -11.62 -11.28 -36.72
C ALA A 361 -10.25 -11.27 -36.02
N TYR A 362 -9.41 -10.31 -36.38
CA TYR A 362 -8.04 -10.18 -35.88
C TYR A 362 -7.70 -8.73 -35.57
N VAL A 363 -6.73 -8.55 -34.68
CA VAL A 363 -6.20 -7.23 -34.30
C VAL A 363 -5.32 -6.70 -35.43
N ASP A 364 -5.73 -5.59 -36.03
CA ASP A 364 -5.01 -4.88 -37.10
C ASP A 364 -3.94 -3.94 -36.52
N ASP A 365 -4.30 -3.21 -35.45
CA ASP A 365 -3.42 -2.23 -34.82
C ASP A 365 -3.80 -2.03 -33.34
N ILE A 366 -2.82 -1.58 -32.54
CA ILE A 366 -3.00 -1.18 -31.13
C ILE A 366 -2.16 0.08 -30.91
N TRP A 367 -2.76 1.10 -30.30
CA TRP A 367 -2.07 2.34 -29.95
C TRP A 367 -2.40 2.81 -28.55
N THR A 368 -1.53 3.68 -28.03
CA THR A 368 -1.67 4.31 -26.73
C THR A 368 -2.14 5.76 -26.85
N GLY A 369 -2.99 6.19 -25.91
CA GLY A 369 -3.35 7.59 -25.70
C GLY A 369 -3.23 7.98 -24.24
N ILE A 370 -2.82 9.23 -23.98
CA ILE A 370 -2.74 9.78 -22.62
C ILE A 370 -3.98 10.64 -22.36
N MET A 371 -4.78 10.25 -21.37
CA MET A 371 -5.95 10.98 -20.89
C MET A 371 -5.59 11.80 -19.66
N GLY A 372 -6.25 12.94 -19.46
CA GLY A 372 -6.16 13.70 -18.21
C GLY A 372 -7.29 13.30 -17.28
N TYR A 373 -7.01 12.50 -16.26
CA TYR A 373 -7.98 12.13 -15.22
C TYR A 373 -7.93 13.17 -14.12
N SER A 374 -9.06 13.79 -13.80
CA SER A 374 -9.13 14.66 -12.63
C SER A 374 -9.19 13.83 -11.36
N SER A 375 -8.55 14.30 -10.30
CA SER A 375 -8.51 13.63 -9.00
C SER A 375 -9.90 13.46 -8.36
N ASP A 376 -10.88 14.28 -8.78
CA ASP A 376 -12.27 14.23 -8.32
C ASP A 376 -13.25 13.63 -9.35
N ARG A 377 -12.74 13.15 -10.50
CA ARG A 377 -13.51 12.52 -11.58
C ARG A 377 -14.51 13.47 -12.28
N LEU A 378 -14.33 14.78 -12.14
CA LEU A 378 -15.13 15.82 -12.79
C LEU A 378 -14.26 16.70 -13.70
N PRO A 379 -14.77 17.19 -14.85
CA PRO A 379 -14.08 18.16 -15.67
C PRO A 379 -13.65 19.41 -14.89
N ARG A 380 -12.58 20.05 -15.34
CA ARG A 380 -12.07 21.31 -14.78
C ARG A 380 -12.12 22.39 -15.85
N VAL A 381 -13.10 23.29 -15.72
CA VAL A 381 -13.40 24.31 -16.73
C VAL A 381 -13.62 25.66 -16.06
N GLY A 382 -12.88 26.68 -16.51
CA GLY A 382 -13.09 28.07 -16.09
C GLY A 382 -11.80 28.82 -15.76
N PRO A 383 -11.93 30.01 -15.14
CA PRO A 383 -10.79 30.78 -14.65
C PRO A 383 -10.00 30.01 -13.59
N ILE A 384 -8.68 30.12 -13.61
CA ILE A 384 -7.81 29.47 -12.62
C ILE A 384 -7.76 30.36 -11.37
N PRO A 385 -8.13 29.84 -10.19
CA PRO A 385 -8.04 30.58 -8.93
C PRO A 385 -6.65 31.18 -8.69
N GLY A 386 -6.60 32.47 -8.33
CA GLY A 386 -5.34 33.19 -8.07
C GLY A 386 -4.52 33.57 -9.31
N ARG A 387 -4.97 33.24 -10.53
CA ARG A 387 -4.27 33.49 -11.79
C ARG A 387 -5.14 34.31 -12.76
N PRO A 388 -5.24 35.65 -12.60
CA PRO A 388 -6.15 36.47 -13.40
C PRO A 388 -5.80 36.39 -14.90
N GLY A 389 -6.81 36.14 -15.74
CA GLY A 389 -6.62 35.97 -17.18
C GLY A 389 -6.09 34.60 -17.62
N MET A 390 -5.89 33.65 -16.70
CA MET A 390 -5.56 32.26 -17.04
C MET A 390 -6.78 31.37 -16.83
N PHE A 391 -6.99 30.42 -17.75
CA PHE A 391 -8.16 29.55 -17.78
C PHE A 391 -7.74 28.10 -18.03
N ILE A 392 -8.47 27.15 -17.44
CA ILE A 392 -8.30 25.71 -17.65
C ILE A 392 -9.49 25.14 -18.41
N MET A 393 -9.22 24.22 -19.33
CA MET A 393 -10.23 23.37 -19.98
C MET A 393 -9.64 21.97 -20.21
N GLY A 394 -9.67 21.16 -19.15
CA GLY A 394 -9.03 19.84 -19.12
C GLY A 394 -9.58 18.94 -18.01
N GLY A 395 -8.90 17.81 -17.75
CA GLY A 395 -9.30 16.89 -16.68
C GLY A 395 -10.61 16.14 -16.98
N PHE A 396 -10.90 15.87 -18.26
CA PHE A 396 -12.17 15.27 -18.67
C PHE A 396 -12.31 13.78 -18.33
N THR A 397 -11.33 13.14 -17.70
CA THR A 397 -11.42 11.77 -17.14
C THR A 397 -11.90 10.73 -18.16
N GLY A 398 -11.36 10.80 -19.38
CA GLY A 398 -11.71 9.90 -20.48
C GLY A 398 -13.08 10.14 -21.12
N HIS A 399 -13.82 11.18 -20.70
CA HIS A 399 -15.20 11.46 -21.10
C HIS A 399 -15.39 12.83 -21.77
N GLY A 400 -14.38 13.34 -22.46
CA GLY A 400 -14.39 14.71 -23.00
C GLY A 400 -15.24 14.91 -24.26
N MET A 401 -15.42 13.88 -25.09
CA MET A 401 -16.16 13.99 -26.36
C MET A 401 -17.61 14.50 -26.19
N PRO A 402 -18.42 14.00 -25.24
CA PRO A 402 -19.76 14.51 -24.98
C PRO A 402 -19.82 15.81 -24.15
N GLN A 403 -18.69 16.48 -23.88
CA GLN A 403 -18.65 17.68 -23.00
C GLN A 403 -17.96 18.88 -23.64
N ILE A 404 -16.92 18.65 -24.45
CA ILE A 404 -15.98 19.69 -24.87
C ILE A 404 -16.61 20.79 -25.74
N TYR A 405 -17.54 20.47 -26.64
CA TYR A 405 -18.03 21.43 -27.62
C TYR A 405 -18.74 22.62 -26.93
N LEU A 406 -19.72 22.34 -26.07
CA LEU A 406 -20.41 23.37 -25.28
C LEU A 406 -19.54 23.97 -24.17
N CYS A 407 -18.56 23.23 -23.63
CA CYS A 407 -17.55 23.83 -22.77
C CYS A 407 -16.70 24.88 -23.51
N GLY A 408 -16.45 24.68 -24.81
CA GLY A 408 -15.82 25.67 -25.68
C GLY A 408 -16.68 26.94 -25.85
N GLN A 409 -18.00 26.80 -25.91
CA GLN A 409 -18.93 27.93 -25.93
C GLN A 409 -18.84 28.75 -24.62
N ALA A 410 -18.83 28.08 -23.48
CA ALA A 410 -18.65 28.71 -22.18
C ALA A 410 -17.30 29.43 -22.09
N MET A 411 -16.23 28.79 -22.58
CA MET A 411 -14.89 29.38 -22.61
C MET A 411 -14.81 30.60 -23.52
N ALA A 412 -15.50 30.61 -24.67
CA ALA A 412 -15.61 31.80 -25.52
C ALA A 412 -16.24 32.98 -24.77
N LYS A 413 -17.28 32.76 -23.95
CA LYS A 413 -17.88 33.80 -23.10
C LYS A 413 -16.90 34.33 -22.05
N PHE A 414 -16.14 33.46 -21.37
CA PHE A 414 -15.09 33.89 -20.44
C PHE A 414 -14.05 34.79 -21.14
N LEU A 415 -13.66 34.43 -22.36
CA LEU A 415 -12.59 35.12 -23.08
C LEU A 415 -13.03 36.43 -23.72
N LEU A 416 -14.28 36.53 -24.20
CA LEU A 416 -14.77 37.71 -24.92
C LEU A 416 -15.57 38.67 -24.04
N GLU A 417 -16.31 38.15 -23.07
CA GLU A 417 -17.30 38.92 -22.30
C GLU A 417 -16.94 39.06 -20.81
N ASP A 418 -15.86 38.39 -20.36
CA ASP A 418 -15.49 38.30 -18.93
C ASP A 418 -16.67 37.82 -18.05
N ALA A 419 -17.51 36.95 -18.63
CA ALA A 419 -18.70 36.40 -18.00
C ALA A 419 -18.36 35.65 -16.71
N SER A 420 -19.24 35.72 -15.70
CA SER A 420 -19.15 34.86 -14.53
C SER A 420 -19.46 33.40 -14.88
N PHE A 421 -19.00 32.45 -14.06
CA PHE A 421 -19.25 31.02 -14.30
C PHE A 421 -20.75 30.72 -14.47
N LYS A 422 -21.60 31.34 -13.64
CA LYS A 422 -23.06 31.18 -13.68
C LYS A 422 -23.69 31.61 -15.01
N GLU A 423 -23.14 32.61 -15.69
CA GLU A 423 -23.66 33.12 -16.97
C GLU A 423 -23.28 32.25 -18.16
N THR A 424 -22.33 31.32 -17.97
CA THR A 424 -21.88 30.44 -19.05
C THR A 424 -22.89 29.36 -19.41
N GLY A 425 -23.65 28.86 -18.42
CA GLY A 425 -24.53 27.70 -18.55
C GLY A 425 -23.84 26.35 -18.33
N LEU A 426 -22.59 26.34 -17.86
CA LEU A 426 -21.90 25.12 -17.45
C LEU A 426 -22.56 24.47 -16.22
N PRO A 427 -22.56 23.13 -16.14
CA PRO A 427 -22.93 22.44 -14.90
C PRO A 427 -22.06 22.91 -13.74
N ARG A 428 -22.66 23.11 -12.56
CA ARG A 428 -21.94 23.61 -11.38
C ARG A 428 -20.75 22.72 -10.96
N LEU A 429 -20.82 21.43 -11.27
CA LEU A 429 -19.77 20.46 -10.97
C LEU A 429 -18.50 20.61 -11.82
N PHE A 430 -18.55 21.39 -12.91
CA PHE A 430 -17.40 21.61 -13.79
C PHE A 430 -16.57 22.82 -13.37
N GLU A 431 -17.09 23.66 -12.48
CA GLU A 431 -16.43 24.89 -12.03
C GLU A 431 -15.08 24.60 -11.40
N GLU A 432 -14.05 25.26 -11.90
CA GLU A 432 -12.75 25.26 -11.26
C GLU A 432 -12.75 26.22 -10.07
N THR A 433 -12.64 25.68 -8.86
CA THR A 433 -12.69 26.44 -7.60
C THR A 433 -11.44 26.19 -6.77
N GLN A 434 -11.13 27.13 -5.87
CA GLN A 434 -10.01 26.98 -4.93
C GLN A 434 -10.14 25.70 -4.11
N ALA A 435 -11.35 25.36 -3.64
CA ALA A 435 -11.59 24.14 -2.88
C ALA A 435 -11.25 22.86 -3.66
N ARG A 436 -11.54 22.83 -4.97
CA ARG A 436 -11.18 21.69 -5.83
C ARG A 436 -9.69 21.60 -6.13
N LEU A 437 -8.97 22.73 -6.13
CA LEU A 437 -7.51 22.74 -6.22
C LEU A 437 -6.85 22.25 -4.92
N GLU A 438 -7.42 22.61 -3.78
CA GLU A 438 -6.88 22.26 -2.47
C GLU A 438 -7.23 20.83 -2.01
N ASP A 439 -8.25 20.19 -2.59
CA ASP A 439 -8.71 18.85 -2.20
C ASP A 439 -7.60 17.79 -2.34
N PRO A 440 -7.10 17.19 -1.24
CA PRO A 440 -5.95 16.28 -1.27
C PRO A 440 -6.31 14.89 -1.80
N ARG A 441 -7.60 14.57 -1.98
CA ARG A 441 -8.03 13.23 -2.39
C ARG A 441 -7.68 12.94 -3.84
N ASP A 442 -7.17 11.74 -4.08
CA ASP A 442 -7.01 11.18 -5.42
C ASP A 442 -7.94 9.99 -5.63
N ARG A 443 -9.13 10.28 -6.17
CA ARG A 443 -10.13 9.26 -6.47
C ARG A 443 -9.78 8.42 -7.70
N VAL A 444 -8.68 8.69 -8.41
CA VAL A 444 -8.19 7.81 -9.48
C VAL A 444 -7.57 6.56 -8.90
N LEU A 445 -6.93 6.66 -7.72
CA LEU A 445 -6.35 5.55 -6.97
C LEU A 445 -7.28 4.93 -5.91
N GLU A 446 -8.40 5.59 -5.55
CA GLU A 446 -9.51 5.02 -4.75
C GLU A 446 -10.29 3.90 -5.49
N LEU A 447 -9.58 3.01 -6.18
CA LEU A 447 -10.13 1.79 -6.73
C LEU A 447 -10.23 0.77 -5.60
N PRO A 448 -11.28 -0.09 -5.55
CA PRO A 448 -11.20 -1.30 -4.76
C PRO A 448 -10.02 -2.10 -5.31
N GLN A 449 -8.90 -2.09 -4.58
CA GLN A 449 -7.72 -2.82 -4.99
C GLN A 449 -8.04 -4.30 -4.85
N ARG A 450 -8.17 -4.96 -6.01
CA ARG A 450 -8.21 -6.42 -6.06
C ARG A 450 -6.97 -6.93 -5.32
N PRO A 451 -7.11 -7.89 -4.38
CA PRO A 451 -6.01 -8.33 -3.53
C PRO A 451 -4.84 -8.81 -4.39
N VAL A 452 -3.61 -8.44 -4.04
CA VAL A 452 -2.40 -8.84 -4.77
C VAL A 452 -2.01 -10.26 -4.35
N SER A 453 -2.30 -10.61 -3.11
CA SER A 453 -1.98 -11.90 -2.51
C SER A 453 -3.07 -12.35 -1.52
N ARG A 454 -2.89 -13.56 -0.97
CA ARG A 454 -3.74 -14.09 0.11
C ARG A 454 -3.59 -13.31 1.42
N ALA A 455 -2.53 -12.52 1.55
CA ALA A 455 -2.30 -11.65 2.69
C ALA A 455 -3.19 -10.39 2.66
N ASP A 456 -3.90 -10.13 1.57
CA ASP A 456 -4.74 -8.93 1.41
C ASP A 456 -6.23 -9.21 1.69
N PHE A 457 -6.51 -10.34 2.34
CA PHE A 457 -7.84 -10.73 2.82
C PHE A 457 -7.95 -10.49 4.33
N PRO A 458 -8.56 -9.37 4.78
CA PRO A 458 -8.74 -9.09 6.20
C PRO A 458 -9.93 -9.84 6.81
N LEU A 459 -10.84 -10.39 6.00
CA LEU A 459 -12.09 -10.99 6.45
C LEU A 459 -12.24 -12.44 5.98
N ALA A 460 -12.53 -13.33 6.92
CA ALA A 460 -13.02 -14.68 6.64
C ALA A 460 -14.49 -14.80 7.02
N ILE A 461 -15.30 -15.42 6.16
CA ILE A 461 -16.66 -15.87 6.49
C ILE A 461 -16.65 -17.39 6.49
N ILE A 462 -17.14 -18.01 7.56
CA ILE A 462 -17.15 -19.47 7.71
C ILE A 462 -18.59 -19.92 7.81
N CYS A 463 -19.00 -20.79 6.89
CA CYS A 463 -20.34 -21.35 6.81
C CYS A 463 -20.30 -22.87 6.99
N ALA A 464 -21.24 -23.40 7.78
CA ALA A 464 -21.34 -24.82 8.09
C ALA A 464 -22.10 -25.61 7.01
N LEU A 465 -23.09 -24.97 6.40
CA LEU A 465 -23.98 -25.55 5.40
C LEU A 465 -23.88 -24.80 4.07
N SER A 466 -24.07 -25.51 2.96
CA SER A 466 -24.07 -24.90 1.62
C SER A 466 -25.10 -23.78 1.48
N LEU A 467 -26.31 -23.95 2.02
CA LEU A 467 -27.35 -22.91 2.00
C LEU A 467 -26.92 -21.59 2.67
N GLU A 468 -26.00 -21.66 3.65
CA GLU A 468 -25.48 -20.48 4.35
C GLU A 468 -24.39 -19.80 3.50
N ALA A 469 -23.55 -20.60 2.86
CA ALA A 469 -22.51 -20.13 1.95
C ALA A 469 -23.12 -19.51 0.68
N ASP A 470 -24.12 -20.15 0.08
CA ASP A 470 -24.83 -19.67 -1.12
C ASP A 470 -25.47 -18.30 -0.85
N ALA A 471 -26.06 -18.11 0.33
CA ALA A 471 -26.64 -16.83 0.73
C ALA A 471 -25.59 -15.71 0.91
N ILE A 472 -24.38 -16.03 1.39
CA ILE A 472 -23.27 -15.07 1.49
C ILE A 472 -22.67 -14.77 0.10
N GLU A 473 -22.47 -15.79 -0.71
CA GLU A 473 -21.87 -15.68 -2.04
C GLU A 473 -22.77 -14.84 -2.98
N ALA A 474 -24.09 -15.02 -2.89
CA ALA A 474 -25.07 -14.17 -3.58
C ALA A 474 -24.98 -12.67 -3.19
N LEU A 475 -24.36 -12.36 -2.05
CA LEU A 475 -24.11 -10.99 -1.58
C LEU A 475 -22.71 -10.46 -1.90
N PHE A 476 -21.86 -11.19 -2.63
CA PHE A 476 -20.61 -10.64 -3.13
C PHE A 476 -20.89 -9.50 -4.12
N ASP A 477 -20.17 -8.38 -3.95
CA ASP A 477 -20.20 -7.27 -4.90
C ASP A 477 -19.33 -7.59 -6.12
N GLU A 478 -18.20 -8.28 -5.90
CA GLU A 478 -17.28 -8.78 -6.92
C GLU A 478 -16.75 -10.17 -6.53
N TYR A 479 -16.43 -10.97 -7.54
CA TYR A 479 -15.81 -12.28 -7.39
C TYR A 479 -14.34 -12.18 -7.79
N TRP A 480 -13.48 -12.87 -7.06
CA TRP A 480 -12.05 -12.95 -7.34
C TRP A 480 -11.70 -14.30 -7.97
N ASP A 481 -10.74 -14.31 -8.90
CA ASP A 481 -10.39 -15.53 -9.66
C ASP A 481 -9.93 -16.66 -8.73
N TYR A 482 -10.63 -17.79 -8.82
CA TYR A 482 -10.42 -18.99 -8.00
C TYR A 482 -8.97 -19.51 -8.01
N TYR A 483 -8.26 -19.35 -9.13
CA TYR A 483 -6.92 -19.92 -9.30
C TYR A 483 -5.79 -19.07 -8.72
N VAL A 484 -5.99 -17.76 -8.55
CA VAL A 484 -4.92 -16.83 -8.11
C VAL A 484 -4.77 -16.84 -6.60
N TYR A 485 -5.87 -16.95 -5.86
CA TYR A 485 -5.91 -16.81 -4.39
C TYR A 485 -6.13 -18.15 -3.68
N SER A 486 -5.60 -19.23 -4.26
CA SER A 486 -5.77 -20.61 -3.78
C SER A 486 -5.31 -20.82 -2.32
N LYS A 487 -5.22 -22.06 -1.86
CA LYS A 487 -4.87 -22.39 -0.48
C LYS A 487 -3.40 -22.75 -0.28
N ALA A 488 -2.94 -22.73 0.96
CA ALA A 488 -1.58 -23.09 1.32
C ALA A 488 -1.35 -24.58 1.10
N HIS A 489 -0.11 -24.99 0.88
CA HIS A 489 0.22 -26.40 0.74
C HIS A 489 -0.20 -27.16 2.00
N GLY A 490 -0.99 -28.22 1.83
CA GLY A 490 -1.50 -29.05 2.93
C GLY A 490 -2.82 -28.60 3.54
N ASP A 491 -3.36 -27.45 3.12
CA ASP A 491 -4.69 -27.01 3.55
C ASP A 491 -5.80 -27.84 2.86
N PRO A 492 -6.65 -28.57 3.61
CA PRO A 492 -7.73 -29.37 3.05
C PRO A 492 -9.00 -28.56 2.72
N ASN A 493 -9.13 -27.31 3.17
CA ASN A 493 -10.35 -26.52 3.05
C ASN A 493 -10.72 -26.15 1.60
N SER A 494 -11.97 -25.77 1.41
CA SER A 494 -12.49 -25.18 0.17
C SER A 494 -12.87 -23.73 0.40
N TYR A 495 -12.54 -22.87 -0.57
CA TYR A 495 -12.76 -21.43 -0.48
C TYR A 495 -13.40 -20.84 -1.72
N SER A 496 -14.21 -19.81 -1.52
CA SER A 496 -14.57 -18.81 -2.52
C SER A 496 -13.99 -17.47 -2.10
N THR A 497 -13.59 -16.64 -3.06
CA THR A 497 -12.99 -15.33 -2.78
C THR A 497 -13.73 -14.23 -3.51
N GLY A 498 -13.97 -13.11 -2.83
CA GLY A 498 -14.67 -11.98 -3.43
C GLY A 498 -14.57 -10.72 -2.59
N ARG A 499 -15.47 -9.78 -2.85
CA ARG A 499 -15.54 -8.49 -2.15
C ARG A 499 -16.94 -8.26 -1.61
N ILE A 500 -17.03 -7.81 -0.36
CA ILE A 500 -18.27 -7.28 0.23
C ILE A 500 -17.98 -5.88 0.79
N GLY A 501 -18.65 -4.87 0.25
CA GLY A 501 -18.36 -3.48 0.57
C GLY A 501 -16.90 -3.14 0.22
N HIS A 502 -16.16 -2.62 1.19
CA HIS A 502 -14.74 -2.29 1.02
C HIS A 502 -13.80 -3.44 1.42
N HIS A 503 -14.34 -4.62 1.75
CA HIS A 503 -13.57 -5.71 2.34
C HIS A 503 -13.34 -6.84 1.34
N ASN A 504 -12.09 -7.26 1.19
CA ASN A 504 -11.76 -8.52 0.53
C ASN A 504 -12.12 -9.67 1.48
N VAL A 505 -12.89 -10.62 0.97
CA VAL A 505 -13.52 -11.68 1.74
C VAL A 505 -13.09 -13.04 1.21
N VAL A 506 -12.66 -13.90 2.12
CA VAL A 506 -12.58 -15.35 1.86
C VAL A 506 -13.77 -16.03 2.53
N LEU A 507 -14.56 -16.76 1.75
CA LEU A 507 -15.65 -17.61 2.22
C LEU A 507 -15.13 -19.05 2.32
N ALA A 508 -15.14 -19.61 3.52
CA ALA A 508 -14.71 -20.97 3.81
C ALA A 508 -15.91 -21.90 4.01
N TYR A 509 -15.88 -23.04 3.34
CA TYR A 509 -16.92 -24.07 3.42
C TYR A 509 -16.47 -25.14 4.42
N MET A 510 -17.28 -25.37 5.47
CA MET A 510 -17.02 -26.48 6.38
C MET A 510 -17.51 -27.79 5.77
N PRO A 511 -16.80 -28.91 6.00
CA PRO A 511 -17.25 -30.22 5.51
C PRO A 511 -18.51 -30.70 6.23
N GLU A 512 -18.58 -30.50 7.55
CA GLU A 512 -19.71 -30.83 8.40
C GLU A 512 -19.77 -29.87 9.59
N ALA A 513 -20.96 -29.67 10.17
CA ALA A 513 -21.15 -28.92 11.39
C ALA A 513 -20.40 -29.54 12.59
N GLY A 514 -20.01 -28.71 13.56
CA GLY A 514 -19.34 -29.15 14.79
C GLY A 514 -18.05 -28.40 15.12
N LYS A 515 -17.69 -28.37 16.42
CA LYS A 515 -16.56 -27.57 16.95
C LYS A 515 -15.21 -28.00 16.38
N VAL A 516 -14.96 -29.31 16.26
CA VAL A 516 -13.68 -29.83 15.72
C VAL A 516 -13.47 -29.40 14.27
N ASN A 517 -14.54 -29.46 13.47
CA ASN A 517 -14.50 -28.99 12.08
C ASN A 517 -14.32 -27.47 12.02
N GLY A 518 -15.03 -26.72 12.88
CA GLY A 518 -14.88 -25.28 12.99
C GLY A 518 -13.45 -24.86 13.32
N ALA A 519 -12.82 -25.50 14.31
CA ALA A 519 -11.43 -25.27 14.68
C ALA A 519 -10.45 -25.61 13.53
N THR A 520 -10.65 -26.76 12.88
CA THR A 520 -9.79 -27.20 11.77
C THR A 520 -9.88 -26.25 10.57
N VAL A 521 -11.09 -25.84 10.21
CA VAL A 521 -11.32 -24.89 9.11
C VAL A 521 -10.68 -23.54 9.45
N ALA A 522 -10.89 -23.02 10.66
CA ALA A 522 -10.33 -21.75 11.09
C ALA A 522 -8.79 -21.75 11.13
N ALA A 523 -8.17 -22.80 11.67
CA ALA A 523 -6.71 -22.93 11.75
C ALA A 523 -6.07 -22.96 10.36
N ASN A 524 -6.61 -23.78 9.45
CA ASN A 524 -6.12 -23.87 8.08
C ASN A 524 -6.41 -22.60 7.27
N CYS A 525 -7.56 -21.95 7.48
CA CYS A 525 -7.88 -20.65 6.90
C CYS A 525 -6.87 -19.58 7.30
N ARG A 526 -6.48 -19.55 8.58
CA ARG A 526 -5.43 -18.66 9.07
C ARG A 526 -4.06 -18.96 8.44
N ALA A 527 -3.74 -20.23 8.19
CA ALA A 527 -2.50 -20.61 7.51
C ALA A 527 -2.51 -20.18 6.03
N SER A 528 -3.65 -20.26 5.36
CA SER A 528 -3.81 -19.86 3.96
C SER A 528 -3.92 -18.36 3.75
N TYR A 529 -4.55 -17.64 4.68
CA TYR A 529 -4.79 -16.20 4.65
C TYR A 529 -4.19 -15.58 5.93
N PRO A 530 -2.90 -15.20 5.90
CA PRO A 530 -2.13 -14.92 7.12
C PRO A 530 -2.56 -13.65 7.87
N ASN A 531 -3.26 -12.72 7.21
CA ASN A 531 -3.58 -11.38 7.73
C ASN A 531 -5.05 -11.19 8.09
N LEU A 532 -5.78 -12.28 8.33
CA LEU A 532 -7.17 -12.20 8.79
C LEU A 532 -7.29 -11.38 10.08
N LYS A 533 -8.13 -10.34 10.04
CA LYS A 533 -8.45 -9.45 11.17
C LYS A 533 -9.74 -9.85 11.86
N LEU A 534 -10.68 -10.40 11.11
CA LEU A 534 -11.98 -10.83 11.59
C LEU A 534 -12.41 -12.12 10.87
N ALA A 535 -12.94 -13.06 11.65
CA ALA A 535 -13.74 -14.17 11.15
C ALA A 535 -15.20 -13.94 11.53
N ILE A 536 -16.13 -14.19 10.61
CA ILE A 536 -17.56 -14.22 10.92
C ILE A 536 -18.08 -15.62 10.67
N VAL A 537 -18.57 -16.28 11.72
CA VAL A 537 -19.28 -17.55 11.59
C VAL A 537 -20.73 -17.23 11.29
N VAL A 538 -21.13 -17.49 10.04
CA VAL A 538 -22.48 -17.22 9.55
C VAL A 538 -23.22 -18.53 9.43
N GLY A 539 -24.49 -18.54 9.84
CA GLY A 539 -25.32 -19.71 9.64
C GLY A 539 -26.67 -19.65 10.33
N ILE A 540 -27.21 -20.81 10.67
CA ILE A 540 -28.47 -20.94 11.39
C ILE A 540 -28.26 -21.47 12.82
N CYS A 541 -29.21 -21.20 13.72
CA CYS A 541 -29.17 -21.65 15.10
C CYS A 541 -30.57 -21.89 15.69
N GLY A 542 -30.62 -22.67 16.77
CA GLY A 542 -31.78 -22.74 17.64
C GLY A 542 -31.81 -21.59 18.65
N VAL A 543 -32.98 -21.07 18.98
CA VAL A 543 -33.12 -19.88 19.85
C VAL A 543 -34.04 -20.13 21.04
N ILE A 544 -33.86 -19.34 22.09
CA ILE A 544 -34.90 -19.25 23.13
C ILE A 544 -36.08 -18.41 22.59
N PRO A 545 -37.32 -18.73 22.97
CA PRO A 545 -38.48 -18.02 22.43
C PRO A 545 -38.64 -16.59 22.96
N PHE A 546 -38.15 -16.32 24.17
CA PHE A 546 -38.33 -15.05 24.87
C PHE A 546 -37.04 -14.62 25.57
N THR A 547 -36.62 -13.37 25.37
CA THR A 547 -35.51 -12.77 26.14
C THR A 547 -36.05 -11.93 27.30
N PRO A 548 -35.31 -11.81 28.42
CA PRO A 548 -35.68 -10.92 29.52
C PRO A 548 -35.61 -9.44 29.08
N GLY A 549 -36.66 -8.66 29.33
CA GLY A 549 -36.68 -7.21 29.10
C GLY A 549 -36.93 -6.41 30.40
N PRO A 550 -36.88 -5.08 30.34
CA PRO A 550 -37.16 -4.23 31.50
C PRO A 550 -38.60 -4.39 31.99
N ARG A 551 -38.81 -4.51 33.30
CA ARG A 551 -40.14 -4.57 33.96
C ARG A 551 -40.99 -5.78 33.54
N ASP A 552 -40.40 -6.98 33.56
CA ASP A 552 -41.08 -8.26 33.26
C ASP A 552 -41.69 -8.36 31.85
N ALA A 553 -41.37 -7.41 30.96
CA ALA A 553 -41.71 -7.50 29.54
C ALA A 553 -40.72 -8.46 28.85
N HIS A 554 -41.23 -9.53 28.26
CA HIS A 554 -40.43 -10.45 27.45
C HIS A 554 -40.33 -9.95 26.00
N HIS A 555 -39.13 -9.92 25.41
CA HIS A 555 -39.00 -9.67 23.97
C HIS A 555 -39.00 -10.99 23.19
N GLU A 556 -39.96 -11.13 22.28
CA GLU A 556 -40.10 -12.29 21.40
C GLU A 556 -38.98 -12.41 20.36
N ILE A 557 -38.33 -13.57 20.31
CA ILE A 557 -37.49 -14.01 19.20
C ILE A 557 -38.30 -15.00 18.35
N ILE A 558 -38.49 -14.70 17.08
CA ILE A 558 -39.23 -15.55 16.13
C ILE A 558 -38.29 -16.18 15.10
N LEU A 559 -38.75 -17.18 14.37
CA LEU A 559 -37.95 -17.79 13.31
C LEU A 559 -37.69 -16.77 12.18
N GLY A 560 -36.44 -16.73 11.71
CA GLY A 560 -35.93 -15.73 10.77
C GLY A 560 -35.33 -14.47 11.41
N ASP A 561 -35.53 -14.22 12.71
CA ASP A 561 -34.75 -13.21 13.42
C ASP A 561 -33.26 -13.59 13.44
N VAL A 562 -32.37 -12.60 13.60
CA VAL A 562 -30.92 -12.80 13.60
C VAL A 562 -30.34 -12.57 14.97
N ILE A 563 -29.47 -13.47 15.41
CA ILE A 563 -28.74 -13.38 16.67
C ILE A 563 -27.29 -13.03 16.37
N VAL A 564 -26.77 -12.00 17.02
CA VAL A 564 -25.38 -11.54 16.92
C VAL A 564 -24.69 -11.73 18.27
N SER A 565 -23.60 -12.49 18.30
CA SER A 565 -22.95 -12.88 19.55
C SER A 565 -22.29 -11.71 20.26
N GLN A 566 -22.50 -11.60 21.57
CA GLN A 566 -21.66 -10.80 22.47
C GLN A 566 -20.52 -11.62 23.08
N SER A 567 -20.75 -12.92 23.27
CA SER A 567 -19.80 -13.93 23.73
C SER A 567 -20.37 -15.32 23.40
N VAL A 568 -19.50 -16.32 23.30
CA VAL A 568 -19.85 -17.72 23.12
C VAL A 568 -19.43 -18.51 24.37
N ILE A 569 -20.27 -19.45 24.82
CA ILE A 569 -20.00 -20.32 25.96
C ILE A 569 -20.06 -21.77 25.50
N GLN A 570 -19.02 -22.55 25.76
CA GLN A 570 -19.07 -23.98 25.50
C GLN A 570 -19.83 -24.68 26.63
N TYR A 571 -21.12 -24.97 26.43
CA TYR A 571 -22.01 -25.43 27.50
C TYR A 571 -21.84 -26.92 27.85
N ASP A 572 -21.19 -27.70 26.99
CA ASP A 572 -20.89 -29.11 27.24
C ASP A 572 -19.48 -29.32 27.85
N LEU A 573 -18.77 -28.23 28.18
CA LEU A 573 -17.46 -28.27 28.83
C LEU A 573 -17.60 -28.04 30.34
N GLY A 574 -17.42 -29.10 31.12
CA GLY A 574 -17.76 -29.09 32.53
C GLY A 574 -17.52 -30.43 33.21
N ARG A 575 -18.00 -30.53 34.45
CA ARG A 575 -17.93 -31.73 35.27
C ARG A 575 -19.34 -32.30 35.41
N GLN A 576 -19.50 -33.56 34.98
CA GLN A 576 -20.76 -34.29 35.14
C GLN A 576 -20.80 -34.95 36.52
N TYR A 577 -21.83 -34.62 37.30
CA TYR A 577 -22.18 -35.29 38.54
C TYR A 577 -23.51 -36.05 38.37
N PRO A 578 -23.88 -36.95 39.31
CA PRO A 578 -25.19 -37.57 39.30
C PRO A 578 -26.31 -36.52 39.35
N GLY A 579 -27.09 -36.39 38.27
CA GLY A 579 -28.23 -35.48 38.17
C GLY A 579 -27.90 -34.00 37.96
N SER A 580 -26.62 -33.62 37.80
CA SER A 580 -26.24 -32.23 37.53
C SER A 580 -24.96 -32.13 36.70
N PHE A 581 -24.86 -31.06 35.92
CA PHE A 581 -23.65 -30.69 35.19
C PHE A 581 -23.17 -29.33 35.72
N GLU A 582 -21.90 -29.28 36.14
CA GLU A 582 -21.25 -28.06 36.59
C GLU A 582 -20.39 -27.51 35.44
N TYR A 583 -20.77 -26.35 34.93
CA TYR A 583 -20.06 -25.67 33.86
C TYR A 583 -18.71 -25.14 34.36
N LYS A 584 -17.69 -25.11 33.49
CA LYS A 584 -16.44 -24.43 33.83
C LYS A 584 -16.63 -22.91 33.80
N GLU A 585 -16.45 -22.24 34.95
CA GLU A 585 -16.68 -20.78 35.10
C GLU A 585 -15.39 -19.96 35.30
N THR A 586 -14.21 -20.60 35.35
CA THR A 586 -12.94 -19.87 35.58
C THR A 586 -12.49 -19.10 34.33
N ASN A 587 -11.83 -17.95 34.50
CA ASN A 587 -11.34 -17.12 33.38
C ASN A 587 -10.31 -17.85 32.49
N GLU A 588 -9.62 -18.87 33.02
CA GLU A 588 -8.63 -19.68 32.28
C GLU A 588 -9.28 -20.78 31.43
N GLU A 589 -10.54 -21.12 31.70
CA GLU A 589 -11.25 -22.25 31.08
C GLU A 589 -12.48 -21.83 30.25
N THR A 590 -12.72 -20.52 30.12
CA THR A 590 -13.82 -19.93 29.35
C THR A 590 -13.28 -19.24 28.09
N LEU A 591 -14.04 -19.31 27.00
CA LEU A 591 -13.70 -18.59 25.77
C LEU A 591 -13.56 -17.09 26.05
N GLY A 592 -12.44 -16.52 25.64
CA GLY A 592 -12.12 -15.11 25.87
C GLY A 592 -13.16 -14.16 25.29
N ARG A 593 -13.24 -12.93 25.83
CA ARG A 593 -14.12 -11.90 25.25
C ARG A 593 -13.63 -11.51 23.85
N PRO A 594 -14.52 -11.08 22.93
CA PRO A 594 -14.07 -10.48 21.68
C PRO A 594 -13.10 -9.33 21.94
N ASN A 595 -12.20 -9.08 20.99
CA ASN A 595 -11.23 -7.99 21.10
C ASN A 595 -11.93 -6.62 21.24
N VAL A 596 -11.18 -5.59 21.64
CA VAL A 596 -11.73 -4.25 21.90
C VAL A 596 -12.43 -3.67 20.66
N GLU A 597 -11.89 -3.93 19.47
CA GLU A 597 -12.44 -3.44 18.20
C GLU A 597 -13.85 -4.00 17.94
N ILE A 598 -14.03 -5.32 18.01
CA ILE A 598 -15.32 -6.00 17.84
C ILE A 598 -16.29 -5.53 18.94
N ARG A 599 -15.83 -5.42 20.19
CA ARG A 599 -16.70 -4.94 21.30
C ARG A 599 -17.15 -3.49 21.11
N SER A 600 -16.30 -2.63 20.55
CA SER A 600 -16.65 -1.25 20.22
C SER A 600 -17.69 -1.19 19.09
N LEU A 601 -17.49 -1.97 18.02
CA LEU A 601 -18.45 -2.11 16.93
C LEU A 601 -19.81 -2.59 17.44
N LEU A 602 -19.85 -3.65 18.26
CA LEU A 602 -21.09 -4.17 18.85
C LEU A 602 -21.78 -3.13 19.73
N SER A 603 -21.02 -2.32 20.48
CA SER A 603 -21.58 -1.25 21.31
C SER A 603 -22.23 -0.16 20.46
N LYS A 604 -21.63 0.22 19.33
CA LYS A 604 -22.22 1.13 18.33
C LYS A 604 -23.50 0.54 17.74
N LEU A 605 -23.47 -0.71 17.29
CA LEU A 605 -24.62 -1.37 16.63
C LEU A 605 -25.83 -1.57 17.56
N LYS A 606 -25.62 -1.69 18.88
CA LYS A 606 -26.71 -1.71 19.87
C LYS A 606 -27.38 -0.35 20.05
N GLY A 607 -26.70 0.74 19.70
CA GLY A 607 -27.24 2.09 19.78
C GLY A 607 -28.45 2.30 18.84
N LEU A 608 -29.46 3.05 19.29
CA LEU A 608 -30.75 3.18 18.62
C LEU A 608 -30.65 3.52 17.11
N ARG A 609 -29.82 4.52 16.76
CA ARG A 609 -29.67 4.96 15.36
C ARG A 609 -29.00 3.89 14.50
N ALA A 610 -27.88 3.35 14.96
CA ALA A 610 -27.12 2.34 14.22
C ALA A 610 -27.93 1.04 14.06
N ARG A 611 -28.66 0.62 15.11
CA ARG A 611 -29.54 -0.54 15.06
C ARG A 611 -30.65 -0.40 14.01
N ARG A 612 -31.30 0.77 13.95
CA ARG A 612 -32.33 1.04 12.94
C ARG A 612 -31.77 1.00 11.52
N THR A 613 -30.57 1.57 11.32
CA THR A 613 -29.88 1.51 10.03
C THR A 613 -29.52 0.06 9.68
N LEU A 614 -28.96 -0.71 10.63
CA LEU A 614 -28.63 -2.12 10.44
C LEU A 614 -29.86 -2.95 10.05
N GLU A 615 -30.97 -2.84 10.78
CA GLU A 615 -32.21 -3.56 10.50
C GLU A 615 -32.87 -3.10 9.17
N SER A 616 -32.69 -1.84 8.77
CA SER A 616 -33.12 -1.34 7.45
C SER A 616 -32.29 -1.91 6.31
N ASP A 617 -30.96 -1.88 6.45
CA ASP A 617 -30.02 -2.40 5.46
C ASP A 617 -30.17 -3.91 5.29
N MET A 618 -30.29 -4.64 6.40
CA MET A 618 -30.59 -6.07 6.41
C MET A 618 -31.87 -6.39 5.64
N ARG A 619 -32.94 -5.61 5.83
CA ARG A 619 -34.20 -5.82 5.08
C ARG A 619 -34.03 -5.57 3.58
N SER A 620 -33.33 -4.51 3.21
CA SER A 620 -33.03 -4.23 1.80
C SER A 620 -32.21 -5.35 1.16
N LEU A 621 -31.22 -5.89 1.86
CA LEU A 621 -30.39 -7.00 1.40
C LEU A 621 -31.14 -8.33 1.37
N LEU A 622 -32.07 -8.55 2.30
CA LEU A 622 -32.92 -9.75 2.32
C LEU A 622 -33.88 -9.77 1.12
N SER A 623 -34.50 -8.65 0.77
CA SER A 623 -35.31 -8.54 -0.45
C SER A 623 -34.51 -8.93 -1.69
N LEU A 624 -33.23 -8.55 -1.69
CA LEU A 624 -32.24 -8.84 -2.73
C LEU A 624 -31.99 -10.35 -2.89
N LEU A 625 -31.89 -11.07 -1.77
CA LEU A 625 -31.77 -12.54 -1.74
C LEU A 625 -33.09 -13.23 -2.12
N GLN A 626 -34.24 -12.63 -1.80
CA GLN A 626 -35.57 -13.16 -2.14
C GLN A 626 -35.91 -13.07 -3.62
N GLU A 627 -35.25 -12.19 -4.37
CA GLU A 627 -35.40 -12.16 -5.83
C GLU A 627 -34.76 -13.38 -6.51
N ASP A 628 -33.75 -13.97 -5.87
CA ASP A 628 -33.10 -15.16 -6.38
C ASP A 628 -33.94 -16.40 -6.05
N ARG A 629 -34.58 -16.95 -7.09
CA ARG A 629 -35.46 -18.11 -6.95
C ARG A 629 -34.69 -19.38 -6.56
N GLU A 630 -33.39 -19.46 -6.85
CA GLU A 630 -32.58 -20.63 -6.53
C GLU A 630 -32.28 -20.73 -5.03
N LEU A 631 -32.18 -19.58 -4.34
CA LEU A 631 -31.96 -19.53 -2.89
C LEU A 631 -33.20 -19.91 -2.07
N ALA A 632 -34.40 -19.82 -2.65
CA ALA A 632 -35.68 -20.07 -1.97
C ALA A 632 -35.81 -19.33 -0.61
N ALA A 633 -35.29 -18.10 -0.52
CA ALA A 633 -35.16 -17.31 0.69
C ALA A 633 -36.48 -16.64 1.16
N TYR A 634 -37.63 -17.23 0.87
CA TYR A 634 -38.94 -16.66 1.23
C TYR A 634 -39.36 -17.08 2.64
N HIS A 635 -40.03 -16.19 3.38
CA HIS A 635 -40.61 -16.57 4.66
C HIS A 635 -41.76 -17.58 4.42
N PRO A 636 -41.77 -18.76 5.07
CA PRO A 636 -42.80 -19.79 4.87
C PRO A 636 -44.20 -19.46 5.43
N GLY A 637 -44.48 -18.18 5.70
CA GLY A 637 -45.72 -17.67 6.30
C GLY A 637 -45.82 -17.83 7.82
N PRO A 638 -46.71 -17.08 8.51
CA PRO A 638 -46.74 -17.03 9.98
C PRO A 638 -47.15 -18.35 10.66
N GLY A 639 -47.92 -19.21 9.97
CA GLY A 639 -48.40 -20.48 10.51
C GLY A 639 -47.37 -21.62 10.50
N SER A 640 -46.19 -21.39 9.92
CA SER A 640 -45.06 -22.32 9.90
C SER A 640 -44.18 -22.20 11.15
N ASP A 641 -44.19 -21.04 11.80
CA ASP A 641 -43.50 -20.80 13.07
C ASP A 641 -44.41 -21.26 14.23
N ARG A 642 -44.12 -22.46 14.75
CA ARG A 642 -44.91 -23.13 15.80
C ARG A 642 -44.04 -23.40 17.02
N LEU A 643 -44.32 -22.68 18.10
CA LEU A 643 -43.71 -22.92 19.41
C LEU A 643 -44.68 -23.71 20.29
N TYR A 644 -44.27 -24.91 20.71
CA TYR A 644 -45.00 -25.72 21.68
C TYR A 644 -44.53 -25.41 23.11
N GLU A 645 -45.33 -25.78 24.12
CA GLU A 645 -44.88 -25.73 25.52
C GLU A 645 -43.61 -26.57 25.72
N ALA A 646 -42.67 -26.08 26.53
CA ALA A 646 -41.31 -26.66 26.65
C ALA A 646 -41.28 -28.15 27.05
N SER A 647 -42.30 -28.61 27.78
CA SER A 647 -42.47 -30.00 28.21
C SER A 647 -43.06 -30.92 27.14
N TYR A 648 -43.58 -30.37 26.04
CA TYR A 648 -44.17 -31.14 24.95
C TYR A 648 -43.07 -31.79 24.11
N ARG A 649 -43.17 -33.11 23.94
CA ARG A 649 -42.20 -33.90 23.17
C ARG A 649 -42.77 -34.25 21.82
N HIS A 650 -41.97 -34.05 20.78
CA HIS A 650 -42.32 -34.43 19.42
C HIS A 650 -42.74 -35.92 19.34
N MET A 651 -43.84 -36.22 18.64
CA MET A 651 -44.44 -37.57 18.67
C MET A 651 -43.58 -38.64 17.96
N ASP A 652 -42.92 -38.28 16.85
CA ASP A 652 -42.02 -39.16 16.10
C ASP A 652 -40.72 -38.42 15.80
N LYS A 653 -39.58 -38.93 16.27
CA LYS A 653 -38.29 -38.24 16.18
C LYS A 653 -37.75 -38.13 14.74
N ASP A 654 -38.27 -38.93 13.81
CA ASP A 654 -37.78 -39.03 12.44
C ASP A 654 -38.73 -38.40 11.42
N MET A 655 -39.86 -37.83 11.86
CA MET A 655 -40.86 -37.19 11.00
C MET A 655 -40.97 -35.69 11.29
N PRO A 656 -41.09 -34.81 10.28
CA PRO A 656 -41.30 -33.38 10.53
C PRO A 656 -42.70 -33.07 11.11
N CYS A 657 -42.81 -31.99 11.88
CA CYS A 657 -44.02 -31.63 12.65
C CYS A 657 -45.30 -31.55 11.82
N ASP A 658 -45.18 -31.13 10.57
CA ASP A 658 -46.29 -30.97 9.61
C ASP A 658 -46.87 -32.32 9.14
N LYS A 659 -46.09 -33.39 9.23
CA LYS A 659 -46.50 -34.76 8.86
C LYS A 659 -46.79 -35.65 10.08
N CYS A 660 -46.21 -35.30 11.23
CA CYS A 660 -46.26 -36.10 12.46
C CYS A 660 -47.58 -36.00 13.23
N GLY A 661 -48.41 -34.96 13.00
CA GLY A 661 -49.68 -34.78 13.69
C GLY A 661 -49.57 -34.24 15.12
N CYS A 662 -48.51 -33.48 15.43
CA CYS A 662 -48.27 -32.89 16.75
C CYS A 662 -49.47 -32.05 17.24
N ASP A 663 -50.05 -32.44 18.38
CA ASP A 663 -51.26 -31.92 19.01
C ASP A 663 -51.00 -31.09 20.29
N GLY A 664 -49.73 -30.81 20.57
CA GLY A 664 -49.31 -30.07 21.75
C GLY A 664 -49.88 -28.65 21.80
N LYS A 665 -49.95 -28.09 23.01
CA LYS A 665 -50.41 -26.72 23.21
C LYS A 665 -49.37 -25.72 22.68
N LEU A 666 -49.80 -24.85 21.77
CA LEU A 666 -48.98 -23.78 21.22
C LEU A 666 -48.88 -22.60 22.18
N VAL A 667 -47.68 -22.04 22.30
CA VAL A 667 -47.40 -20.83 23.06
C VAL A 667 -47.76 -19.62 22.18
N PRO A 668 -48.62 -18.69 22.64
CA PRO A 668 -49.01 -17.52 21.87
C PRO A 668 -47.83 -16.63 21.47
N ARG A 669 -47.81 -16.17 20.20
CA ARG A 669 -46.80 -15.24 19.66
C ARG A 669 -47.45 -13.96 19.15
N GLU A 670 -47.13 -12.80 19.72
CA GLU A 670 -47.73 -11.52 19.36
C GLU A 670 -47.29 -11.06 17.97
N ARG A 671 -46.00 -11.18 17.64
CA ARG A 671 -45.45 -10.74 16.35
C ARG A 671 -46.02 -11.51 15.15
N LEU A 672 -46.39 -12.78 15.34
CA LEU A 672 -46.98 -13.62 14.29
C LEU A 672 -48.47 -13.35 14.04
N ARG A 673 -49.18 -12.74 15.01
CA ARG A 673 -50.60 -12.37 14.85
C ARG A 673 -50.81 -11.21 13.88
N GLN A 674 -49.77 -10.44 13.59
CA GLN A 674 -49.83 -9.23 12.77
C GLN A 674 -49.53 -9.49 11.28
N GLY A 675 -49.29 -10.75 10.88
CA GLY A 675 -48.93 -11.12 9.51
C GLY A 675 -47.51 -11.68 9.44
N VAL A 676 -46.89 -11.63 8.25
CA VAL A 676 -45.49 -12.02 8.06
C VAL A 676 -44.62 -10.99 8.80
N PRO A 677 -43.87 -11.41 9.83
CA PRO A 677 -43.11 -10.48 10.64
C PRO A 677 -41.84 -10.01 9.92
N GLU A 678 -41.45 -8.75 10.15
CA GLU A 678 -40.12 -8.29 9.77
C GLU A 678 -39.05 -8.89 10.72
N PRO A 679 -37.91 -9.37 10.19
CA PRO A 679 -36.83 -9.92 11.00
C PRO A 679 -36.13 -8.82 11.81
N ARG A 680 -35.78 -9.13 13.06
CA ARG A 680 -35.07 -8.24 13.99
C ARG A 680 -33.70 -8.80 14.35
N VAL A 681 -32.80 -7.91 14.77
CA VAL A 681 -31.45 -8.28 15.21
C VAL A 681 -31.36 -8.29 16.74
N HIS A 682 -30.99 -9.41 17.34
CA HIS A 682 -30.84 -9.57 18.78
C HIS A 682 -29.36 -9.77 19.15
N PHE A 683 -28.86 -8.98 20.10
CA PHE A 683 -27.48 -9.08 20.57
C PHE A 683 -27.46 -9.80 21.92
N GLY A 684 -26.84 -10.98 22.02
CA GLY A 684 -26.78 -11.71 23.28
C GLY A 684 -25.69 -12.77 23.33
N ARG A 685 -25.64 -13.49 24.45
CA ARG A 685 -24.72 -14.61 24.63
C ARG A 685 -25.27 -15.85 23.94
N MET A 686 -24.40 -16.63 23.32
CA MET A 686 -24.75 -17.89 22.66
C MET A 686 -24.03 -19.05 23.34
N VAL A 687 -24.58 -20.26 23.23
CA VAL A 687 -23.87 -21.48 23.58
C VAL A 687 -23.49 -22.28 22.35
N SER A 688 -22.33 -22.94 22.45
CA SER A 688 -21.77 -23.83 21.45
C SER A 688 -21.52 -25.21 22.05
N GLY A 689 -21.84 -26.29 21.36
CA GLY A 689 -21.58 -27.65 21.83
C GLY A 689 -21.64 -28.72 20.74
N ASP A 690 -21.23 -29.94 21.09
CA ASP A 690 -21.27 -31.12 20.21
C ASP A 690 -22.64 -31.80 20.20
N THR A 691 -23.54 -31.42 21.12
CA THR A 691 -24.91 -31.94 21.18
C THR A 691 -25.91 -30.94 20.61
N VAL A 692 -26.78 -31.41 19.72
CA VAL A 692 -27.96 -30.65 19.26
C VAL A 692 -28.97 -30.56 20.41
N MET A 693 -29.36 -29.34 20.80
CA MET A 693 -30.39 -29.14 21.82
C MET A 693 -31.78 -29.51 21.28
N LYS A 694 -32.34 -30.61 21.78
CA LYS A 694 -33.68 -31.12 21.40
C LYS A 694 -34.67 -31.17 22.58
N SER A 695 -34.39 -30.45 23.66
CA SER A 695 -35.18 -30.45 24.89
C SER A 695 -35.51 -29.03 25.32
N GLY A 696 -36.79 -28.65 25.26
CA GLY A 696 -37.23 -27.31 25.63
C GLY A 696 -37.00 -27.00 27.12
N GLU A 697 -37.13 -28.00 27.99
CA GLU A 697 -36.88 -27.87 29.43
C GLU A 697 -35.39 -27.62 29.71
N ASP A 698 -34.49 -28.42 29.13
CA ASP A 698 -33.05 -28.25 29.30
C ASP A 698 -32.56 -26.94 28.68
N ARG A 699 -33.10 -26.55 27.52
CA ARG A 699 -32.88 -25.25 26.89
C ARG A 699 -33.19 -24.12 27.86
N ASP A 700 -34.39 -24.12 28.45
CA ASP A 700 -34.83 -23.05 29.35
C ASP A 700 -34.00 -23.00 30.63
N ASP A 701 -33.58 -24.16 31.14
CA ASP A 701 -32.69 -24.25 32.30
C ASP A 701 -31.28 -23.73 32.01
N ILE A 702 -30.70 -24.07 30.85
CA ILE A 702 -29.40 -23.56 30.41
C ILE A 702 -29.48 -22.06 30.15
N ALA A 703 -30.52 -21.60 29.46
CA ALA A 703 -30.76 -20.18 29.20
C ALA A 703 -30.83 -19.36 30.49
N ARG A 704 -31.54 -19.87 31.51
CA ARG A 704 -31.67 -19.22 32.81
C ARG A 704 -30.34 -19.20 33.58
N LYS A 705 -29.59 -20.31 33.57
CA LYS A 705 -28.32 -20.42 34.30
C LYS A 705 -27.20 -19.59 33.66
N LEU A 706 -27.06 -19.62 32.35
CA LEU A 706 -25.93 -19.00 31.63
C LEU A 706 -26.26 -17.62 31.03
N GLY A 707 -27.54 -17.24 31.01
CA GLY A 707 -27.99 -15.96 30.43
C GLY A 707 -27.81 -15.91 28.91
N VAL A 708 -28.12 -17.02 28.23
CA VAL A 708 -27.91 -17.21 26.79
C VAL A 708 -29.22 -17.15 26.02
N ILE A 709 -29.15 -16.79 24.73
CA ILE A 709 -30.34 -16.61 23.87
C ILE A 709 -30.37 -17.51 22.63
N ALA A 710 -29.27 -18.22 22.33
CA ALA A 710 -29.18 -19.11 21.18
C ALA A 710 -28.20 -20.27 21.41
N PHE A 711 -28.41 -21.34 20.64
CA PHE A 711 -27.70 -22.61 20.66
C PHE A 711 -27.20 -22.93 19.24
N GLU A 712 -25.89 -23.14 19.10
CA GLU A 712 -25.23 -23.52 17.84
C GLU A 712 -24.09 -24.54 18.12
N MET A 713 -23.37 -24.99 17.10
CA MET A 713 -22.45 -26.12 17.23
C MET A 713 -21.03 -25.89 16.69
N GLU A 714 -20.72 -24.73 16.11
CA GLU A 714 -19.45 -24.52 15.39
C GLU A 714 -18.51 -23.56 16.12
N SER A 715 -19.07 -22.50 16.70
CA SER A 715 -18.34 -21.27 16.97
C SER A 715 -17.29 -21.39 18.07
N ALA A 716 -17.48 -22.28 19.06
CA ALA A 716 -16.45 -22.48 20.10
C ALA A 716 -15.10 -22.92 19.51
N GLY A 717 -15.09 -23.74 18.46
CA GLY A 717 -13.84 -24.16 17.81
C GLY A 717 -13.16 -23.04 17.00
N VAL A 718 -13.95 -22.19 16.34
CA VAL A 718 -13.43 -21.06 15.55
C VAL A 718 -12.84 -19.97 16.46
N TRP A 719 -13.49 -19.74 17.62
CA TRP A 719 -13.20 -18.66 18.54
C TRP A 719 -11.77 -18.69 19.12
N ASP A 720 -11.19 -19.88 19.29
CA ASP A 720 -9.82 -20.05 19.78
C ASP A 720 -8.75 -19.80 18.70
N SER A 721 -9.14 -19.87 17.43
CA SER A 721 -8.20 -19.78 16.30
C SER A 721 -8.12 -18.39 15.68
N LEU A 722 -9.24 -17.65 15.66
CA LEU A 722 -9.39 -16.36 14.98
C LEU A 722 -10.23 -15.38 15.82
N PRO A 723 -9.95 -14.06 15.77
CA PRO A 723 -10.87 -13.06 16.27
C PRO A 723 -12.23 -13.21 15.59
N CYS A 724 -13.27 -13.57 16.34
CA CYS A 724 -14.52 -14.07 15.77
C CYS A 724 -15.74 -13.23 16.18
N LEU A 725 -16.69 -13.09 15.25
CA LEU A 725 -18.06 -12.66 15.48
C LEU A 725 -19.01 -13.74 14.96
N VAL A 726 -20.07 -14.06 15.69
CA VAL A 726 -21.04 -15.08 15.27
C VAL A 726 -22.37 -14.41 14.92
N VAL A 727 -22.89 -14.71 13.73
CA VAL A 727 -24.14 -14.16 13.20
C VAL A 727 -25.00 -15.32 12.73
N LYS A 728 -26.08 -15.60 13.45
CA LYS A 728 -26.92 -16.78 13.19
C LYS A 728 -28.39 -16.40 12.99
N GLY A 729 -29.04 -16.99 12.00
CA GLY A 729 -30.48 -16.87 11.79
C GLY A 729 -31.24 -17.91 12.61
N ALA A 730 -32.35 -17.52 13.22
CA ALA A 730 -33.19 -18.42 14.01
C ALA A 730 -33.95 -19.39 13.09
N CYS A 731 -33.62 -20.68 13.14
CA CYS A 731 -34.29 -21.72 12.34
C CYS A 731 -35.21 -22.63 13.16
N ASP A 732 -34.97 -22.78 14.47
CA ASP A 732 -35.85 -23.51 15.39
C ASP A 732 -35.75 -22.94 16.82
N TYR A 733 -36.50 -23.52 17.76
CA TYR A 733 -36.53 -23.08 19.16
C TYR A 733 -35.63 -23.91 20.09
N ALA A 734 -34.59 -24.57 19.57
CA ALA A 734 -33.71 -25.45 20.35
C ALA A 734 -34.52 -26.45 21.20
N ASP A 735 -35.51 -27.10 20.59
CA ASP A 735 -36.33 -28.14 21.21
C ASP A 735 -36.54 -29.32 20.23
N SER A 736 -37.44 -30.25 20.55
CA SER A 736 -37.65 -31.43 19.73
C SER A 736 -38.33 -31.16 18.36
N HIS A 737 -38.82 -29.95 18.11
CA HIS A 737 -39.58 -29.57 16.92
C HIS A 737 -38.67 -28.85 15.92
N LYS A 738 -38.37 -29.50 14.80
CA LYS A 738 -37.66 -28.86 13.69
C LYS A 738 -38.62 -28.05 12.82
N ALA A 739 -38.13 -26.95 12.28
CA ALA A 739 -38.81 -26.15 11.27
C ALA A 739 -37.95 -26.05 9.99
N GLU A 740 -37.73 -27.18 9.30
CA GLU A 740 -36.85 -27.24 8.12
C GLU A 740 -37.22 -26.23 7.03
N ALA A 741 -38.51 -25.91 6.87
CA ALA A 741 -39.00 -24.92 5.92
C ALA A 741 -38.50 -23.49 6.15
N THR A 742 -37.95 -23.17 7.33
CA THR A 742 -37.44 -21.82 7.67
C THR A 742 -35.94 -21.67 7.44
N GLN A 743 -35.19 -22.75 7.18
CA GLN A 743 -33.72 -22.73 7.16
C GLN A 743 -33.15 -21.79 6.10
N ASN A 744 -33.66 -21.85 4.86
CA ASN A 744 -33.22 -20.95 3.78
C ASN A 744 -33.48 -19.49 4.11
N TYR A 745 -34.65 -19.21 4.70
CA TYR A 745 -35.00 -17.85 5.13
C TYR A 745 -34.08 -17.37 6.26
N ALA A 746 -33.82 -18.20 7.27
CA ALA A 746 -32.94 -17.89 8.38
C ALA A 746 -31.48 -17.68 7.93
N ALA A 747 -30.99 -18.49 7.01
CA ALA A 747 -29.66 -18.31 6.42
C ALA A 747 -29.56 -17.01 5.63
N ALA A 748 -30.59 -16.69 4.84
CA ALA A 748 -30.65 -15.42 4.10
C ALA A 748 -30.70 -14.20 5.04
N THR A 749 -31.45 -14.26 6.15
CA THR A 749 -31.45 -13.16 7.12
C THR A 749 -30.10 -13.01 7.82
N ALA A 750 -29.42 -14.11 8.16
CA ALA A 750 -28.07 -14.09 8.72
C ALA A 750 -27.04 -13.50 7.75
N ALA A 751 -27.08 -13.90 6.47
CA ALA A 751 -26.20 -13.39 5.42
C ALA A 751 -26.44 -11.88 5.16
N ALA A 752 -27.71 -11.47 5.04
CA ALA A 752 -28.08 -10.07 4.89
C ALA A 752 -27.63 -9.21 6.09
N CYS A 753 -27.79 -9.73 7.32
CA CYS A 753 -27.30 -9.06 8.53
C CYS A 753 -25.78 -8.93 8.52
N THR A 754 -25.07 -9.98 8.09
CA THR A 754 -23.61 -9.98 8.00
C THR A 754 -23.11 -8.87 7.08
N LYS A 755 -23.63 -8.78 5.84
CA LYS A 755 -23.26 -7.69 4.92
C LYS A 755 -23.65 -6.31 5.46
N ALA A 756 -24.76 -6.19 6.19
CA ALA A 756 -25.15 -4.94 6.84
C ALA A 756 -24.20 -4.55 7.99
N ILE A 757 -23.71 -5.51 8.79
CA ILE A 757 -22.69 -5.29 9.83
C ILE A 757 -21.38 -4.81 9.19
N LEU A 758 -20.97 -5.40 8.07
CA LEU A 758 -19.72 -5.05 7.38
C LEU A 758 -19.69 -3.62 6.83
N ARG A 759 -20.85 -2.99 6.60
CA ARG A 759 -20.94 -1.54 6.28
C ARG A 759 -20.54 -0.64 7.44
N HIS A 760 -20.57 -1.16 8.67
CA HIS A 760 -20.21 -0.42 9.88
C HIS A 760 -18.83 -0.78 10.42
N TRP A 761 -18.25 -1.89 9.95
CA TRP A 761 -16.89 -2.30 10.26
C TRP A 761 -15.93 -1.68 9.24
N VAL A 762 -14.90 -1.02 9.76
CA VAL A 762 -13.84 -0.42 8.96
C VAL A 762 -12.58 -1.15 9.34
N VAL A 763 -11.98 -1.86 8.38
CA VAL A 763 -10.61 -2.32 8.53
C VAL A 763 -9.76 -1.05 8.54
N PRO A 764 -8.89 -0.83 9.53
CA PRO A 764 -7.85 0.18 9.41
C PRO A 764 -7.13 -0.13 8.11
N THR A 765 -7.39 0.66 7.08
CA THR A 765 -6.87 0.37 5.77
C THR A 765 -5.36 0.36 5.90
N SER A 766 -4.74 -0.74 5.53
CA SER A 766 -3.40 -0.76 4.95
C SER A 766 -3.34 0.05 3.63
N HIS A 767 -4.09 1.15 3.55
CA HIS A 767 -3.90 2.25 2.62
C HIS A 767 -3.22 3.45 3.30
N ASP A 768 -2.93 3.36 4.60
CA ASP A 768 -1.82 4.10 5.22
C ASP A 768 -0.54 3.26 5.29
N SER A 769 -0.56 2.00 4.83
CA SER A 769 0.68 1.42 4.29
C SER A 769 0.82 1.95 2.87
N ILE A 770 1.48 3.10 2.78
CA ILE A 770 2.62 3.24 1.87
C ILE A 770 3.17 1.83 1.70
N GLU A 771 3.23 1.30 0.47
CA GLU A 771 4.12 0.16 0.20
C GLU A 771 5.35 0.45 1.04
N GLU A 772 5.67 -0.40 2.03
CA GLU A 772 7.04 -0.38 2.52
C GLU A 772 7.87 -0.85 1.32
N VAL A 773 8.10 0.05 0.36
CA VAL A 773 9.46 0.50 0.11
C VAL A 773 10.08 0.50 1.48
N ILE A 774 10.72 -0.62 1.83
CA ILE A 774 11.52 -0.70 3.04
C ILE A 774 12.55 0.39 2.79
N LEU A 775 12.24 1.58 3.32
CA LEU A 775 13.06 2.75 3.12
C LEU A 775 14.43 2.35 3.67
N PRO A 776 15.51 2.70 2.96
CA PRO A 776 16.86 2.40 3.40
C PRO A 776 17.00 2.77 4.88
N GLN A 777 17.21 1.75 5.72
CA GLN A 777 17.27 1.95 7.16
C GLN A 777 18.70 2.29 7.54
N PHE A 778 18.93 3.44 8.17
CA PHE A 778 20.22 3.81 8.73
C PHE A 778 20.18 3.68 10.26
N LEU A 779 20.32 2.45 10.74
CA LEU A 779 20.29 2.09 12.16
C LEU A 779 21.71 2.06 12.73
N VAL A 780 22.34 3.23 12.78
CA VAL A 780 23.63 3.45 13.43
C VAL A 780 23.38 4.24 14.73
N PRO A 781 23.75 3.72 15.92
CA PRO A 781 23.39 4.31 17.22
C PRO A 781 24.15 5.60 17.51
N PHE A 782 25.06 6.02 16.63
CA PHE A 782 25.93 7.17 16.83
C PHE A 782 25.84 8.15 15.64
N PRO A 783 25.74 9.46 15.89
CA PRO A 783 25.82 10.47 14.84
C PRO A 783 27.21 10.45 14.15
N PRO A 784 27.36 11.07 12.97
CA PRO A 784 28.68 11.26 12.36
C PRO A 784 29.63 11.95 13.34
N ASN A 785 30.87 11.48 13.43
CA ASN A 785 31.89 12.15 14.20
C ASN A 785 32.51 13.28 13.34
N GLU A 786 32.09 14.53 13.59
CA GLU A 786 32.58 15.70 12.85
C GLU A 786 34.07 15.98 13.10
N ASP A 787 34.61 15.53 14.23
CA ASP A 787 36.01 15.67 14.61
C ASP A 787 36.87 14.45 14.22
N PHE A 788 36.39 13.62 13.29
CA PHE A 788 37.14 12.47 12.79
C PHE A 788 38.33 12.94 11.94
N VAL A 789 39.54 12.56 12.35
CA VAL A 789 40.80 13.00 11.72
C VAL A 789 41.59 11.83 11.14
N GLY A 790 42.01 11.99 9.88
CA GLY A 790 42.92 11.07 9.20
C GLY A 790 42.31 9.71 8.85
N ARG A 791 43.18 8.69 8.71
CA ARG A 791 42.83 7.28 8.37
C ARG A 791 42.23 7.04 6.98
N GLU A 792 42.47 7.95 6.04
CA GLU A 792 41.98 7.84 4.66
C GLU A 792 42.54 6.61 3.92
N ASP A 793 43.75 6.17 4.28
CA ASP A 793 44.34 4.91 3.84
C ASP A 793 43.48 3.70 4.22
N ILE A 794 43.05 3.65 5.49
CA ILE A 794 42.21 2.58 6.03
C ILE A 794 40.80 2.63 5.45
N LEU A 795 40.23 3.83 5.30
CA LEU A 795 38.92 4.02 4.64
C LEU A 795 38.98 3.61 3.17
N GLY A 796 40.08 3.94 2.46
CA GLY A 796 40.32 3.50 1.10
C GLY A 796 40.34 1.97 0.94
N ASP A 797 41.01 1.28 1.86
CA ASP A 797 41.01 -0.19 1.90
C ASP A 797 39.61 -0.76 2.16
N LEU A 798 38.82 -0.15 3.06
CA LEU A 798 37.43 -0.54 3.29
C LEU A 798 36.55 -0.33 2.05
N ARG A 799 36.67 0.80 1.35
CA ARG A 799 35.96 1.04 0.07
C ARG A 799 36.27 -0.05 -0.95
N GLN A 800 37.54 -0.45 -1.05
CA GLN A 800 37.94 -1.51 -1.98
C GLN A 800 37.38 -2.88 -1.58
N GLN A 801 37.38 -3.21 -0.29
CA GLN A 801 36.98 -4.52 0.22
C GLN A 801 35.45 -4.70 0.25
N LEU A 802 34.71 -3.67 0.66
CA LEU A 802 33.25 -3.68 0.83
C LEU A 802 32.48 -3.00 -0.30
N CYS A 803 33.12 -2.80 -1.46
CA CYS A 803 32.50 -2.22 -2.67
C CYS A 803 31.12 -2.84 -2.98
N PRO A 804 30.08 -2.03 -3.30
CA PRO A 804 28.73 -2.51 -3.60
C PRO A 804 28.66 -3.57 -4.72
N GLU A 805 29.54 -3.48 -5.72
CA GLU A 805 29.56 -4.37 -6.90
C GLU A 805 30.03 -5.81 -6.59
N LYS A 806 30.74 -6.03 -5.47
CA LYS A 806 31.21 -7.37 -5.10
C LYS A 806 30.02 -8.21 -4.59
N SER A 807 29.86 -9.44 -5.05
CA SER A 807 28.89 -10.36 -4.42
C SER A 807 29.45 -10.84 -3.07
N HIS A 808 28.72 -10.61 -1.97
CA HIS A 808 29.05 -11.07 -0.61
C HIS A 808 30.47 -10.73 -0.13
N ALA A 809 30.64 -9.62 0.60
CA ALA A 809 31.95 -9.20 1.12
C ALA A 809 31.95 -9.02 2.64
N VAL A 810 33.03 -9.49 3.27
CA VAL A 810 33.29 -9.38 4.71
C VAL A 810 34.65 -8.72 4.89
N ALA A 811 34.71 -7.62 5.64
CA ALA A 811 35.95 -6.96 6.05
C ALA A 811 36.04 -6.92 7.57
N ALA A 812 37.25 -7.02 8.11
CA ALA A 812 37.48 -6.95 9.54
C ALA A 812 38.58 -5.94 9.88
N VAL A 813 38.29 -5.01 10.78
CA VAL A 813 39.21 -4.00 11.28
C VAL A 813 39.68 -4.43 12.67
N PHE A 814 40.97 -4.68 12.84
CA PHE A 814 41.53 -5.17 14.11
C PHE A 814 42.68 -4.33 14.64
N GLY A 815 42.94 -4.36 15.95
CA GLY A 815 44.00 -3.57 16.56
C GLY A 815 43.78 -3.28 18.04
N LEU A 816 44.73 -2.61 18.69
CA LEU A 816 44.72 -2.31 20.13
C LEU A 816 43.47 -1.54 20.60
N GLY A 817 43.11 -1.69 21.87
CA GLY A 817 42.03 -0.88 22.47
C GLY A 817 42.38 0.60 22.43
N GLY A 818 41.46 1.46 21.99
CA GLY A 818 41.67 2.91 21.94
C GLY A 818 42.29 3.47 20.65
N VAL A 819 42.66 2.63 19.68
CA VAL A 819 43.25 3.08 18.38
C VAL A 819 42.23 3.66 17.37
N GLY A 820 40.94 3.65 17.71
CA GLY A 820 39.88 4.27 16.87
C GLY A 820 39.12 3.33 15.92
N LYS A 821 39.19 2.00 16.08
CA LYS A 821 38.49 1.04 15.19
C LYS A 821 36.99 1.31 15.02
N THR A 822 36.28 1.51 16.12
CA THR A 822 34.85 1.85 16.15
C THR A 822 34.59 3.17 15.40
N GLN A 823 35.48 4.16 15.55
CA GLN A 823 35.39 5.44 14.86
C GLN A 823 35.63 5.31 13.35
N VAL A 824 36.58 4.45 12.92
CA VAL A 824 36.78 4.13 11.50
C VAL A 824 35.56 3.44 10.89
N ALA A 825 34.96 2.48 11.60
CA ALA A 825 33.76 1.80 11.14
C ALA A 825 32.56 2.76 11.06
N LEU A 826 32.44 3.69 12.01
CA LEU A 826 31.42 4.72 12.05
C LEU A 826 31.56 5.70 10.89
N ALA A 827 32.78 6.21 10.65
CA ALA A 827 33.09 7.10 9.53
C ALA A 827 32.75 6.42 8.18
N TYR A 828 33.16 5.16 7.99
CA TYR A 828 32.84 4.42 6.77
C TYR A 828 31.33 4.19 6.58
N ALA A 829 30.59 3.86 7.65
CA ALA A 829 29.14 3.65 7.59
C ALA A 829 28.39 4.92 7.14
N HIS A 830 28.74 6.08 7.71
CA HIS A 830 28.16 7.37 7.33
C HIS A 830 28.56 7.78 5.91
N GLU A 831 29.83 7.60 5.53
CA GLU A 831 30.30 7.89 4.17
C GLU A 831 29.57 7.05 3.11
N LEU A 832 29.43 5.74 3.38
CA LEU A 832 28.78 4.81 2.45
C LEU A 832 27.29 5.14 2.25
N HIS A 833 26.58 5.49 3.33
CA HIS A 833 25.18 5.87 3.27
C HIS A 833 24.97 7.22 2.57
N ALA A 834 25.87 8.19 2.79
CA ALA A 834 25.82 9.47 2.09
C ALA A 834 26.02 9.32 0.56
N GLN A 835 26.88 8.39 0.13
CA GLN A 835 27.13 8.10 -1.28
C GLN A 835 26.04 7.21 -1.91
N ASN A 836 25.37 6.38 -1.10
CA ASN A 836 24.33 5.44 -1.54
C ASN A 836 23.11 5.55 -0.62
N PRO A 837 22.23 6.56 -0.82
CA PRO A 837 21.06 6.77 0.02
C PRO A 837 20.12 5.56 0.05
N ASP A 838 20.16 4.73 -1.00
CA ASP A 838 19.34 3.53 -1.16
C ASP A 838 19.85 2.30 -0.39
N LEU A 839 21.01 2.40 0.27
CA LEU A 839 21.65 1.31 1.03
C LEU A 839 21.27 1.37 2.52
N SER A 840 20.83 0.23 3.07
CA SER A 840 20.55 0.11 4.51
C SER A 840 21.81 -0.21 5.31
N VAL A 841 22.02 0.46 6.45
CA VAL A 841 23.14 0.22 7.36
C VAL A 841 22.60 -0.18 8.74
N PHE A 842 23.05 -1.33 9.23
CA PHE A 842 22.65 -1.89 10.52
C PHE A 842 23.88 -1.99 11.45
N TRP A 843 23.81 -1.41 12.66
CA TRP A 843 24.89 -1.48 13.65
C TRP A 843 24.44 -2.21 14.91
N GLN A 844 25.07 -3.34 15.24
CA GLN A 844 24.73 -4.21 16.38
C GLN A 844 23.22 -4.35 16.63
N LEU A 845 22.58 -5.37 16.05
CA LEU A 845 21.18 -5.69 16.37
C LEU A 845 21.09 -6.08 17.87
N LYS A 846 20.64 -5.15 18.74
CA LYS A 846 20.24 -5.47 20.13
C LYS A 846 18.98 -6.33 20.07
N ILE A 847 19.15 -7.63 19.82
CA ILE A 847 18.08 -8.62 19.92
C ILE A 847 18.02 -9.04 21.39
N PRO A 848 16.90 -8.83 22.10
CA PRO A 848 16.77 -9.18 23.51
C PRO A 848 16.89 -10.71 23.66
N CYS A 849 18.09 -11.18 24.01
CA CYS A 849 18.32 -12.60 24.26
C CYS A 849 17.86 -12.92 25.68
N GLY A 850 16.59 -13.29 25.83
CA GLY A 850 16.16 -14.17 26.92
C GLY A 850 16.72 -15.57 26.66
N GLU A 851 17.06 -16.31 27.72
CA GLU A 851 17.89 -17.52 27.68
C GLU A 851 17.36 -18.72 26.86
N ASP A 852 16.27 -18.62 26.09
CA ASP A 852 15.76 -19.70 25.23
C ASP A 852 15.07 -19.20 23.93
N ASN A 853 15.77 -18.47 23.04
CA ASN A 853 15.20 -18.06 21.74
C ASN A 853 16.20 -18.25 20.58
N PHE A 854 16.52 -19.51 20.26
CA PHE A 854 17.41 -19.87 19.14
C PHE A 854 16.80 -19.62 17.74
N ASP A 855 15.49 -19.34 17.63
CA ASP A 855 14.81 -19.13 16.34
C ASP A 855 14.84 -17.69 15.82
N ILE A 856 14.98 -16.66 16.68
CA ILE A 856 14.93 -15.26 16.25
C ILE A 856 16.14 -14.90 15.36
N LEU A 857 17.34 -15.35 15.72
CA LEU A 857 18.55 -15.09 14.95
C LEU A 857 18.49 -15.74 13.55
N GLU A 858 17.88 -16.93 13.47
CA GLU A 858 17.66 -17.62 12.21
C GLU A 858 16.59 -16.91 11.36
N LEU A 859 15.51 -16.41 11.97
CA LEU A 859 14.50 -15.61 11.27
C LEU A 859 15.06 -14.28 10.76
N VAL A 860 15.89 -13.59 11.55
CA VAL A 860 16.57 -12.35 11.13
C VAL A 860 17.53 -12.62 9.98
N LYS A 861 18.30 -13.71 10.04
CA LYS A 861 19.15 -14.16 8.94
C LYS A 861 18.33 -14.45 7.68
N GLN A 862 17.27 -15.26 7.81
CA GLN A 862 16.39 -15.59 6.70
C GLN A 862 15.75 -14.33 6.11
N TRP A 863 15.36 -13.36 6.93
CA TRP A 863 14.83 -12.09 6.47
C TRP A 863 15.86 -11.29 5.65
N LEU A 864 17.08 -11.14 6.17
CA LEU A 864 18.19 -10.46 5.47
C LEU A 864 18.61 -11.18 4.17
N GLU A 865 18.43 -12.50 4.11
CA GLU A 865 18.72 -13.33 2.93
C GLU A 865 17.56 -13.39 1.92
N ALA A 866 16.29 -13.34 2.37
CA ALA A 866 15.10 -13.61 1.54
C ALA A 866 14.33 -12.37 1.04
N VAL A 867 14.45 -11.20 1.70
CA VAL A 867 13.48 -10.09 1.52
C VAL A 867 14.03 -8.85 0.78
N HIS A 868 15.32 -8.76 0.45
CA HIS A 868 15.84 -7.51 -0.12
C HIS A 868 16.14 -7.56 -1.62
N HIS A 869 15.46 -6.67 -2.36
CA HIS A 869 15.95 -6.14 -3.65
C HIS A 869 17.00 -5.01 -3.46
N ASN A 870 17.21 -4.50 -2.23
CA ASN A 870 18.13 -3.38 -1.92
C ASN A 870 19.43 -3.83 -1.20
N PRO A 871 20.60 -3.24 -1.52
CA PRO A 871 21.87 -3.54 -0.84
C PRO A 871 21.88 -3.14 0.65
N TRP A 872 22.64 -3.86 1.48
CA TRP A 872 22.80 -3.52 2.90
C TRP A 872 24.20 -3.80 3.47
N LEU A 873 24.57 -3.03 4.52
CA LEU A 873 25.79 -3.21 5.33
C LEU A 873 25.41 -3.50 6.79
N MET A 874 26.03 -4.53 7.38
CA MET A 874 25.94 -4.82 8.81
C MET A 874 27.29 -4.61 9.49
N VAL A 875 27.33 -3.74 10.50
CA VAL A 875 28.49 -3.52 11.36
C VAL A 875 28.34 -4.30 12.67
N ILE A 876 29.29 -5.19 12.93
CA ILE A 876 29.38 -5.95 14.18
C ILE A 876 30.59 -5.44 14.94
N ASP A 877 30.35 -4.57 15.92
CA ASP A 877 31.38 -3.88 16.69
C ASP A 877 31.82 -4.71 17.91
N ASN A 878 33.11 -4.67 18.26
CA ASN A 878 33.74 -5.26 19.45
C ASN A 878 33.62 -6.80 19.57
N VAL A 879 33.86 -7.52 18.47
CA VAL A 879 33.83 -8.99 18.37
C VAL A 879 35.14 -9.58 18.92
N ASP A 880 35.33 -9.56 20.23
CA ASP A 880 36.63 -9.94 20.83
C ASP A 880 36.72 -11.41 21.30
N ASP A 881 35.57 -12.08 21.48
CA ASP A 881 35.48 -13.43 22.01
C ASP A 881 35.47 -14.50 20.89
N LEU A 882 36.59 -15.19 20.71
CA LEU A 882 36.73 -16.19 19.64
C LEU A 882 35.77 -17.37 19.78
N ASP A 883 35.51 -17.82 21.01
CA ASP A 883 34.71 -19.02 21.28
C ASP A 883 33.21 -18.72 21.22
N LEU A 884 32.79 -17.53 21.68
CA LEU A 884 31.41 -17.07 21.54
C LEU A 884 30.97 -16.97 20.06
N PHE A 885 31.87 -16.53 19.18
CA PHE A 885 31.54 -16.34 17.77
C PHE A 885 31.81 -17.58 16.91
N TYR A 886 32.87 -18.35 17.16
CA TYR A 886 33.28 -19.48 16.31
C TYR A 886 33.29 -20.85 17.02
N GLY A 887 32.81 -20.95 18.26
CA GLY A 887 32.65 -22.22 18.97
C GLY A 887 31.56 -23.12 18.38
N THR A 888 31.35 -24.30 18.99
CA THR A 888 30.38 -25.32 18.51
C THR A 888 28.93 -24.85 18.45
N SER A 889 28.58 -23.78 19.17
CA SER A 889 27.29 -23.06 19.17
C SER A 889 27.47 -21.58 18.78
N GLY A 890 28.56 -21.21 18.11
CA GLY A 890 28.96 -19.82 17.92
C GLY A 890 28.04 -19.01 17.01
N LEU A 891 27.98 -17.69 17.27
CA LEU A 891 27.10 -16.73 16.60
C LEU A 891 27.38 -16.57 15.09
N SER A 892 28.58 -16.91 14.61
CA SER A 892 28.95 -16.77 13.19
C SER A 892 28.05 -17.56 12.23
N ARG A 893 27.34 -18.60 12.69
CA ARG A 893 26.36 -19.35 11.87
C ARG A 893 25.16 -18.51 11.43
N TYR A 894 24.87 -17.45 12.18
CA TYR A 894 23.75 -16.54 11.95
C TYR A 894 24.17 -15.32 11.12
N PHE A 895 25.44 -15.20 10.73
CA PHE A 895 25.88 -14.15 9.82
C PHE A 895 25.27 -14.40 8.43
N PRO A 896 24.50 -13.44 7.87
CA PRO A 896 23.85 -13.64 6.58
C PRO A 896 24.85 -13.82 5.45
N THR A 897 24.52 -14.71 4.52
CA THR A 897 25.35 -15.12 3.38
C THR A 897 24.63 -14.89 2.05
N CYS A 898 24.32 -13.63 1.74
CA CYS A 898 23.67 -13.23 0.50
C CYS A 898 24.52 -12.26 -0.33
N ALA A 899 24.20 -12.15 -1.64
CA ALA A 899 24.96 -11.35 -2.60
C ALA A 899 24.87 -9.83 -2.31
N GLN A 900 23.70 -9.40 -1.86
CA GLN A 900 23.33 -8.00 -1.57
C GLN A 900 23.80 -7.49 -0.20
N GLY A 901 24.35 -8.37 0.64
CA GLY A 901 24.76 -8.06 2.01
C GLY A 901 26.28 -7.94 2.21
N LYS A 902 26.68 -7.00 3.07
CA LYS A 902 28.08 -6.73 3.45
C LYS A 902 28.24 -6.79 4.96
N LEU A 903 29.35 -7.35 5.45
CA LEU A 903 29.69 -7.35 6.87
C LEU A 903 30.99 -6.58 7.14
N LEU A 904 30.94 -5.66 8.10
CA LEU A 904 32.10 -5.01 8.69
C LEU A 904 32.23 -5.42 10.15
N ILE A 905 33.36 -6.01 10.53
CA ILE A 905 33.61 -6.47 11.90
C ILE A 905 34.72 -5.64 12.53
N THR A 906 34.54 -5.16 13.76
CA THR A 906 35.64 -4.60 14.55
C THR A 906 36.03 -5.56 15.67
N THR A 907 37.34 -5.71 15.93
CA THR A 907 37.82 -6.63 16.96
C THR A 907 39.21 -6.23 17.48
N ARG A 908 39.55 -6.61 18.71
CA ARG A 908 40.91 -6.56 19.26
C ARG A 908 41.67 -7.85 19.01
N ASN A 909 40.96 -8.92 18.65
CA ASN A 909 41.51 -10.25 18.47
C ASN A 909 41.83 -10.51 16.99
N ARG A 910 43.12 -10.56 16.65
CA ARG A 910 43.58 -10.86 15.29
C ARG A 910 43.03 -12.19 14.75
N GLN A 911 42.86 -13.21 15.60
CA GLN A 911 42.34 -14.50 15.17
C GLN A 911 40.86 -14.41 14.74
N VAL A 912 40.07 -13.56 15.39
CA VAL A 912 38.68 -13.27 14.97
C VAL A 912 38.69 -12.62 13.59
N ALA A 913 39.52 -11.60 13.38
CA ALA A 913 39.61 -10.88 12.10
C ALA A 913 40.02 -11.83 10.96
N VAL A 914 41.03 -12.67 11.19
CA VAL A 914 41.49 -13.66 10.21
C VAL A 914 40.41 -14.72 9.93
N ARG A 915 39.69 -15.22 10.93
CA ARG A 915 38.62 -16.22 10.72
C ARG A 915 37.40 -15.64 10.00
N ALA A 916 36.95 -14.45 10.39
CA ALA A 916 35.81 -13.76 9.79
C ALA A 916 35.99 -13.53 8.29
N THR A 917 37.20 -13.13 7.92
CA THR A 917 37.56 -12.76 6.55
C THR A 917 38.13 -13.93 5.76
N LYS A 918 38.16 -15.15 6.34
CA LYS A 918 38.82 -16.34 5.76
C LYS A 918 40.26 -16.05 5.32
N GLY A 919 40.96 -15.19 6.06
CA GLY A 919 42.33 -14.77 5.82
C GLY A 919 42.52 -13.71 4.72
N ARG A 920 41.45 -13.06 4.23
CA ARG A 920 41.53 -12.06 3.15
C ARG A 920 40.68 -10.82 3.47
N GLY A 921 41.27 -9.64 3.55
CA GLY A 921 40.52 -8.41 3.83
C GLY A 921 40.34 -8.10 5.32
N PHE A 922 41.38 -8.38 6.11
CA PHE A 922 41.49 -7.85 7.47
C PHE A 922 42.50 -6.70 7.47
N ILE A 923 42.20 -5.61 8.17
CA ILE A 923 42.96 -4.35 8.15
C ILE A 923 43.39 -4.01 9.57
N GLU A 924 44.66 -3.64 9.75
CA GLU A 924 45.23 -3.31 11.05
C GLU A 924 45.12 -1.81 11.40
N VAL A 925 44.41 -1.59 12.49
CA VAL A 925 44.30 -0.48 13.43
C VAL A 925 45.59 0.06 14.05
N SER A 926 46.55 0.62 13.30
CA SER A 926 47.78 1.14 13.94
C SER A 926 47.54 2.43 14.76
N ARG A 927 48.52 2.81 15.57
CA ARG A 927 48.53 4.11 16.30
C ARG A 927 48.46 5.29 15.31
N MET A 928 48.08 6.48 15.79
CA MET A 928 48.09 7.67 14.94
C MET A 928 49.52 8.04 14.56
N THR A 929 49.70 8.60 13.37
CA THR A 929 50.93 9.31 13.05
C THR A 929 50.98 10.61 13.84
N ASP A 930 52.17 11.20 13.99
CA ASP A 930 52.35 12.46 14.70
C ASP A 930 51.45 13.58 14.14
N SER A 931 51.38 13.71 12.80
CA SER A 931 50.47 14.65 12.11
C SER A 931 49.01 14.42 12.47
N GLN A 932 48.54 13.17 12.39
CA GLN A 932 47.15 12.81 12.71
C GLN A 932 46.82 13.11 14.17
N ALA A 933 47.74 12.82 15.10
CA ALA A 933 47.54 13.09 16.52
C ALA A 933 47.48 14.59 16.83
N GLN A 934 48.34 15.40 16.19
CA GLN A 934 48.30 16.85 16.33
C GLN A 934 46.99 17.44 15.79
N GLU A 935 46.57 17.02 14.59
CA GLU A 935 45.30 17.44 13.99
C GLU A 935 44.10 17.09 14.88
N LEU A 936 44.08 15.88 15.45
CA LEU A 936 43.02 15.45 16.37
C LEU A 936 42.98 16.29 17.66
N LEU A 937 44.16 16.56 18.25
CA LEU A 937 44.28 17.42 19.41
C LEU A 937 43.80 18.85 19.11
N ILE A 938 44.20 19.43 17.97
CA ILE A 938 43.77 20.77 17.56
C ILE A 938 42.25 20.84 17.43
N ALA A 939 41.64 19.84 16.76
CA ALA A 939 40.18 19.77 16.61
C ALA A 939 39.45 19.78 17.97
N HIS A 940 39.96 19.03 18.94
CA HIS A 940 39.33 18.89 20.27
C HIS A 940 39.76 19.94 21.29
N LEU A 941 40.76 20.79 21.01
CA LEU A 941 41.19 21.88 21.89
C LEU A 941 40.45 23.20 21.62
N GLY A 942 39.75 23.32 20.49
CA GLY A 942 38.84 24.44 20.20
C GLY A 942 39.57 25.79 20.04
N CYS A 943 39.18 26.81 20.81
CA CYS A 943 39.70 28.18 20.69
C CYS A 943 41.07 28.42 21.36
N LEU A 944 41.68 27.39 21.95
CA LEU A 944 43.04 27.50 22.49
C LEU A 944 44.02 27.50 21.32
N GLU A 945 45.00 28.41 21.30
CA GLU A 945 46.11 28.42 20.32
C GLU A 945 47.31 27.67 20.92
N PRO A 946 47.48 26.36 20.67
CA PRO A 946 48.59 25.59 21.23
C PRO A 946 49.90 25.82 20.48
N ASP A 947 51.03 25.72 21.19
CA ASP A 947 52.34 25.61 20.56
C ASP A 947 52.50 24.22 19.91
N VAL A 948 52.99 24.18 18.67
CA VAL A 948 53.23 22.95 17.89
C VAL A 948 54.21 22.02 18.61
N SER A 949 55.18 22.56 19.35
CA SER A 949 56.14 21.78 20.15
C SER A 949 55.45 21.03 21.31
N ASP A 950 54.46 21.66 21.94
CA ASP A 950 53.70 21.09 23.06
C ASP A 950 52.73 20.01 22.58
N LEU A 951 52.11 20.18 21.41
CA LEU A 951 51.25 19.18 20.78
C LEU A 951 52.02 17.88 20.47
N SER A 952 53.20 18.00 19.87
CA SER A 952 54.06 16.84 19.55
C SER A 952 54.49 16.10 20.83
N THR A 953 54.85 16.86 21.87
CA THR A 953 55.27 16.29 23.16
C THR A 953 54.12 15.57 23.86
N LEU A 954 52.92 16.16 23.84
CA LEU A 954 51.71 15.55 24.38
C LEU A 954 51.33 14.28 23.62
N ALA A 955 51.32 14.33 22.28
CA ALA A 955 50.99 13.18 21.45
C ALA A 955 51.94 12.00 21.68
N MET A 956 53.24 12.28 21.79
CA MET A 956 54.27 11.29 22.12
C MET A 956 54.07 10.70 23.52
N LYS A 957 53.83 11.52 24.55
CA LYS A 957 53.56 11.04 25.93
C LYS A 957 52.29 10.19 26.03
N LEU A 958 51.29 10.48 25.22
CA LEU A 958 50.02 9.76 25.16
C LEU A 958 50.02 8.62 24.12
N GLU A 959 51.22 8.23 23.66
CA GLU A 959 51.46 7.09 22.78
C GLU A 959 50.68 7.12 21.46
N TYR A 960 50.27 8.30 21.00
CA TYR A 960 49.51 8.49 19.76
C TYR A 960 48.19 7.70 19.70
N LEU A 961 47.57 7.47 20.86
CA LEU A 961 46.29 6.77 20.96
C LEU A 961 45.11 7.76 20.95
N PRO A 962 44.26 7.76 19.89
CA PRO A 962 43.19 8.74 19.74
C PRO A 962 42.30 8.89 20.98
N LEU A 963 41.93 7.76 21.60
CA LEU A 963 41.07 7.77 22.78
C LEU A 963 41.69 8.54 23.96
N ILE A 964 43.01 8.46 24.13
CA ILE A 964 43.73 9.15 25.21
C ILE A 964 43.94 10.62 24.86
N LEU A 965 44.22 10.91 23.59
CA LEU A 965 44.39 12.29 23.10
C LEU A 965 43.10 13.11 23.30
N VAL A 966 41.95 12.53 22.96
CA VAL A 966 40.65 13.19 23.15
C VAL A 966 40.33 13.38 24.63
N GLN A 967 40.62 12.39 25.48
CA GLN A 967 40.47 12.53 26.93
C GLN A 967 41.33 13.68 27.49
N ALA A 968 42.59 13.75 27.07
CA ALA A 968 43.49 14.81 27.49
C ALA A 968 43.02 16.18 27.02
N ALA A 969 42.57 16.31 25.77
CA ALA A 969 42.02 17.55 25.23
C ALA A 969 40.75 18.00 25.99
N ALA A 970 39.84 17.07 26.30
CA ALA A 970 38.64 17.34 27.09
C ALA A 970 39.00 17.82 28.51
N PHE A 971 39.93 17.14 29.20
CA PHE A 971 40.40 17.56 30.52
C PHE A 971 41.02 18.96 30.49
N ILE A 972 41.84 19.24 29.47
CA ILE A 972 42.48 20.55 29.28
C ILE A 972 41.40 21.64 29.11
N GLN A 973 40.37 21.38 28.30
CA GLN A 973 39.26 22.31 28.08
C GLN A 973 38.39 22.53 29.32
N GLU A 974 37.94 21.46 29.98
CA GLU A 974 37.07 21.53 31.15
C GLU A 974 37.72 22.30 32.31
N ASN A 975 39.03 22.14 32.47
CA ASN A 975 39.79 22.79 33.53
C ASN A 975 40.42 24.13 33.10
N GLY A 976 40.30 24.51 31.82
CA GLY A 976 40.82 25.77 31.29
C GLY A 976 42.33 25.95 31.44
N ILE A 977 43.10 24.86 31.41
CA ILE A 977 44.56 24.87 31.56
C ILE A 977 45.26 24.85 30.19
N SER A 978 46.55 25.18 30.15
CA SER A 978 47.39 25.04 28.96
C SER A 978 47.93 23.61 28.79
N ILE A 979 48.36 23.24 27.57
CA ILE A 979 49.04 21.96 27.33
C ILE A 979 50.29 21.83 28.21
N GLY A 980 51.08 22.90 28.35
CA GLY A 980 52.25 22.91 29.23
C GLY A 980 51.92 22.65 30.70
N GLU A 981 50.79 23.17 31.20
CA GLU A 981 50.29 22.87 32.56
C GLU A 981 49.83 21.41 32.69
N TYR A 982 49.15 20.88 31.69
CA TYR A 982 48.76 19.46 31.67
C TYR A 982 49.98 18.53 31.61
N LEU A 983 50.99 18.85 30.79
CA LEU A 983 52.27 18.14 30.75
C LEU A 983 53.01 18.17 32.09
N ASN A 984 52.85 19.24 32.88
CA ASN A 984 53.39 19.34 34.23
C ASN A 984 52.62 18.50 35.27
N LEU A 985 51.36 18.15 35.01
CA LEU A 985 50.62 17.16 35.79
C LEU A 985 51.08 15.73 35.43
N LEU A 986 51.51 15.49 34.19
CA LEU A 986 52.04 14.21 33.70
C LEU A 986 53.53 13.99 34.01
N LYS A 987 53.97 14.31 35.24
CA LYS A 987 55.38 14.25 35.64
C LYS A 987 55.89 12.82 35.77
N ASN A 988 55.10 11.92 36.34
CA ASN A 988 55.42 10.49 36.47
C ASN A 988 54.30 9.60 35.92
N ASP A 989 54.60 8.31 35.69
CA ASP A 989 53.64 7.36 35.11
C ASP A 989 52.43 7.07 36.02
N ASP A 990 52.56 7.25 37.33
CA ASP A 990 51.46 7.06 38.29
C ASP A 990 50.39 8.16 38.15
N ASP A 991 50.79 9.42 37.95
CA ASP A 991 49.89 10.57 37.74
C ASP A 991 49.01 10.38 36.50
N LEU A 992 49.59 9.73 35.48
CA LEU A 992 48.95 9.45 34.21
C LEU A 992 47.95 8.30 34.30
N VAL A 993 48.12 7.34 35.23
CA VAL A 993 47.12 6.29 35.51
C VAL A 993 45.92 6.88 36.24
N GLU A 994 46.16 7.77 37.21
CA GLU A 994 45.10 8.46 37.95
C GLU A 994 44.23 9.31 37.00
N LEU A 995 44.86 10.08 36.10
CA LEU A 995 44.16 10.87 35.08
C LEU A 995 43.42 10.02 34.03
N LEU A 996 43.86 8.79 33.75
CA LEU A 996 43.14 7.87 32.87
C LEU A 996 41.95 7.16 33.53
N ASP A 997 41.89 7.16 34.87
CA ASP A 997 40.80 6.58 35.66
C ASP A 997 39.64 7.57 35.91
N GLU A 998 39.83 8.84 35.53
CA GLU A 998 38.76 9.84 35.41
C GLU A 998 37.79 9.47 34.27
N ASP A 999 36.49 9.58 34.54
CA ASP A 999 35.45 9.37 33.54
C ASP A 999 35.29 10.64 32.68
N PHE A 1000 35.09 10.48 31.36
CA PHE A 1000 34.91 11.58 30.42
C PHE A 1000 33.88 11.23 29.35
N GLU A 1001 33.15 12.23 28.87
CA GLU A 1001 32.17 12.07 27.78
C GLU A 1001 32.81 12.34 26.41
N THR A 1002 32.50 11.51 25.42
CA THR A 1002 32.92 11.74 24.02
C THR A 1002 31.83 11.33 23.04
N SER A 1003 31.67 12.13 21.99
CA SER A 1003 30.83 11.85 20.83
C SER A 1003 31.16 10.47 20.22
N GLY A 1004 30.13 9.65 19.97
CA GLY A 1004 30.29 8.32 19.35
C GLY A 1004 30.63 7.17 20.31
N ARG A 1005 30.36 7.32 21.61
CA ARG A 1005 30.44 6.27 22.63
C ARG A 1005 29.07 5.98 23.24
N ASP A 1006 28.87 4.78 23.78
CA ASP A 1006 27.65 4.42 24.51
C ASP A 1006 27.53 5.30 25.77
N PRO A 1007 26.44 6.09 25.94
CA PRO A 1007 26.23 6.94 27.10
C PRO A 1007 26.21 6.19 28.44
N ASP A 1008 25.83 4.90 28.42
CA ASP A 1008 25.84 4.04 29.62
C ASP A 1008 27.26 3.52 29.96
N SER A 1009 28.27 3.88 29.17
CA SER A 1009 29.67 3.47 29.32
C SER A 1009 30.62 4.64 29.64
N LEU A 1010 30.31 5.42 30.68
CA LEU A 1010 31.30 6.25 31.36
C LEU A 1010 32.38 5.34 31.98
N ARG A 1011 33.35 4.95 31.15
CA ARG A 1011 34.49 4.12 31.54
C ARG A 1011 35.76 4.83 31.14
N ALA A 1012 36.47 5.31 32.15
CA ALA A 1012 37.92 5.50 32.17
C ALA A 1012 38.69 4.62 31.17
N VAL A 1013 39.70 5.19 30.50
CA VAL A 1013 40.57 4.45 29.58
C VAL A 1013 41.23 3.26 30.28
N ALA A 1014 41.58 3.40 31.56
CA ALA A 1014 42.12 2.34 32.40
C ALA A 1014 41.21 1.10 32.43
N LYS A 1015 39.88 1.27 32.55
CA LYS A 1015 38.90 0.16 32.52
C LYS A 1015 38.87 -0.54 31.15
N THR A 1016 39.10 0.17 30.04
CA THR A 1016 39.13 -0.41 28.68
C THR A 1016 40.32 -1.35 28.49
N TRP A 1017 41.46 -1.02 29.11
CA TRP A 1017 42.65 -1.85 29.09
C TRP A 1017 42.55 -3.02 30.07
N GLU A 1018 42.00 -2.80 31.26
CA GLU A 1018 41.72 -3.87 32.23
C GLU A 1018 40.86 -4.99 31.61
N ILE A 1019 39.80 -4.63 30.89
CA ILE A 1019 38.94 -5.59 30.18
C ILE A 1019 39.73 -6.38 29.13
N SER A 1020 40.61 -5.71 28.38
CA SER A 1020 41.46 -6.36 27.35
C SER A 1020 42.40 -7.39 27.99
N PHE A 1021 43.04 -7.04 29.11
CA PHE A 1021 43.93 -7.95 29.83
C PHE A 1021 43.18 -9.16 30.38
N ARG A 1022 42.05 -8.94 31.08
CA ARG A 1022 41.23 -10.02 31.63
C ARG A 1022 40.74 -10.96 30.53
N GLN A 1023 40.41 -10.43 29.35
CA GLN A 1023 40.00 -11.24 28.21
C GLN A 1023 41.14 -12.07 27.63
N ILE A 1024 42.32 -11.48 27.45
CA ILE A 1024 43.53 -12.20 27.01
C ILE A 1024 43.87 -13.30 28.02
N GLN A 1025 43.84 -13.02 29.32
CA GLN A 1025 44.12 -13.99 30.37
C GLN A 1025 43.11 -15.14 30.39
N ARG A 1026 41.83 -14.87 30.13
CA ARG A 1026 40.79 -15.92 29.97
C ARG A 1026 41.03 -16.80 28.75
N GLN A 1027 41.40 -16.20 27.61
CA GLN A 1027 41.59 -16.92 26.35
C GLN A 1027 42.92 -17.70 26.31
N ASN A 1028 43.97 -17.16 26.92
CA ASN A 1028 45.27 -17.79 27.01
C ASN A 1028 45.98 -17.37 28.31
N LYS A 1029 45.90 -18.25 29.32
CA LYS A 1029 46.47 -18.01 30.64
C LYS A 1029 47.97 -17.67 30.58
N LEU A 1030 48.73 -18.38 29.74
CA LEU A 1030 50.16 -18.14 29.54
C LEU A 1030 50.43 -16.74 28.97
N ALA A 1031 49.57 -16.26 28.06
CA ALA A 1031 49.69 -14.92 27.50
C ALA A 1031 49.45 -13.85 28.60
N GLY A 1032 48.43 -14.05 29.44
CA GLY A 1032 48.19 -13.18 30.60
C GLY A 1032 49.36 -13.16 31.60
N ASP A 1033 49.93 -14.33 31.90
CA ASP A 1033 51.07 -14.44 32.81
C ASP A 1033 52.34 -13.77 32.25
N LEU A 1034 52.55 -13.87 30.93
CA LEU A 1034 53.66 -13.19 30.26
C LEU A 1034 53.48 -11.67 30.26
N LEU A 1035 52.27 -11.15 30.10
CA LEU A 1035 52.02 -9.70 30.25
C LEU A 1035 52.18 -9.22 31.69
N ALA A 1036 51.72 -10.01 32.67
CA ALA A 1036 51.93 -9.70 34.09
C ALA A 1036 53.43 -9.64 34.40
N PHE A 1037 54.23 -10.57 33.86
CA PHE A 1037 55.69 -10.55 33.99
C PHE A 1037 56.34 -9.44 33.14
N ALA A 1038 55.78 -9.06 32.00
CA ALA A 1038 56.27 -7.91 31.24
C ALA A 1038 56.08 -6.60 32.04
N SER A 1039 55.02 -6.48 32.83
CA SER A 1039 54.67 -5.28 33.61
C SER A 1039 55.66 -4.90 34.71
N ILE A 1040 56.58 -5.80 35.08
CA ILE A 1040 57.64 -5.51 36.05
C ILE A 1040 58.86 -4.82 35.43
N PHE A 1041 59.00 -4.85 34.11
CA PHE A 1041 60.08 -4.17 33.37
C PHE A 1041 59.69 -2.72 33.02
N ASP A 1042 60.70 -1.94 32.65
CA ASP A 1042 60.47 -0.64 32.00
C ASP A 1042 59.73 -0.85 30.67
N HIS A 1043 58.71 -0.03 30.41
CA HIS A 1043 57.78 -0.22 29.30
C HIS A 1043 58.39 -0.02 27.92
N GLN A 1044 59.47 0.74 27.81
CA GLN A 1044 60.07 1.03 26.50
C GLN A 1044 61.11 -0.01 26.09
N HIS A 1045 61.63 -0.82 27.02
CA HIS A 1045 62.80 -1.67 26.77
C HIS A 1045 62.68 -3.07 27.40
N ILE A 1046 61.61 -3.80 27.10
CA ILE A 1046 61.43 -5.18 27.60
C ILE A 1046 62.27 -6.16 26.75
N PRO A 1047 63.29 -6.83 27.31
CA PRO A 1047 64.11 -7.75 26.54
C PRO A 1047 63.35 -9.04 26.23
N GLU A 1048 63.21 -9.38 24.95
CA GLU A 1048 62.58 -10.64 24.51
C GLU A 1048 63.24 -11.87 25.17
N SER A 1049 64.57 -11.82 25.35
CA SER A 1049 65.34 -12.85 26.05
C SER A 1049 64.88 -13.09 27.50
N SER A 1050 64.40 -12.06 28.21
CA SER A 1050 63.88 -12.17 29.58
C SER A 1050 62.51 -12.85 29.61
N LEU A 1051 61.63 -12.56 28.63
CA LEU A 1051 60.32 -13.21 28.51
C LEU A 1051 60.47 -14.69 28.13
N VAL A 1052 61.40 -15.00 27.21
CA VAL A 1052 61.74 -16.38 26.83
C VAL A 1052 62.38 -17.14 27.99
N ALA A 1053 63.22 -16.49 28.79
CA ALA A 1053 63.82 -17.08 29.99
C ALA A 1053 62.77 -17.37 31.08
N TYR A 1054 61.85 -16.43 31.36
CA TYR A 1054 60.73 -16.65 32.28
C TYR A 1054 59.87 -17.83 31.82
N PHE A 1055 59.47 -17.87 30.55
CA PHE A 1055 58.73 -18.99 29.98
C PHE A 1055 59.48 -20.31 30.17
N SER A 1056 60.77 -20.36 29.84
CA SER A 1056 61.59 -21.57 29.94
C SER A 1056 61.84 -22.05 31.37
N SER A 1057 61.73 -21.15 32.36
CA SER A 1057 61.92 -21.45 33.79
C SER A 1057 60.62 -21.87 34.50
N THR A 1058 59.50 -21.27 34.11
CA THR A 1058 58.17 -21.46 34.73
C THR A 1058 57.37 -22.57 34.03
N TYR A 1059 57.62 -22.79 32.74
CA TYR A 1059 56.93 -23.76 31.88
C TYR A 1059 57.97 -24.71 31.22
N SER A 1060 57.70 -26.02 31.18
CA SER A 1060 58.69 -27.02 30.72
C SER A 1060 59.16 -26.77 29.27
N LYS A 1061 60.46 -27.01 29.00
CA LYS A 1061 61.20 -26.72 27.74
C LYS A 1061 60.63 -27.30 26.42
N GLU A 1062 59.52 -28.03 26.41
CA GLU A 1062 59.00 -28.75 25.23
C GLU A 1062 57.73 -28.17 24.58
N LYS A 1063 57.44 -26.87 24.71
CA LYS A 1063 56.26 -26.25 24.08
C LYS A 1063 56.50 -24.93 23.33
N PRO A 1064 57.39 -24.90 22.31
CA PRO A 1064 57.63 -23.69 21.50
C PRO A 1064 56.36 -23.18 20.80
N LEU A 1065 55.43 -24.08 20.45
CA LEU A 1065 54.16 -23.71 19.80
C LEU A 1065 53.21 -22.95 20.73
N GLU A 1066 53.19 -23.25 22.04
CA GLU A 1066 52.34 -22.53 23.00
C GLU A 1066 52.88 -21.13 23.28
N LEU A 1067 54.21 -20.96 23.32
CA LEU A 1067 54.84 -19.65 23.40
C LEU A 1067 54.54 -18.79 22.16
N ILE A 1068 54.66 -19.33 20.95
CA ILE A 1068 54.31 -18.62 19.71
C ILE A 1068 52.83 -18.23 19.70
N LYS A 1069 51.94 -19.12 20.14
CA LYS A 1069 50.50 -18.83 20.26
C LYS A 1069 50.22 -17.75 21.31
N ALA A 1070 50.92 -17.74 22.44
CA ALA A 1070 50.76 -16.72 23.48
C ALA A 1070 51.32 -15.36 23.04
N ILE A 1071 52.51 -15.32 22.44
CA ILE A 1071 53.10 -14.09 21.87
C ILE A 1071 52.22 -13.52 20.74
N GLY A 1072 51.60 -14.37 19.93
CA GLY A 1072 50.66 -13.96 18.88
C GLY A 1072 49.39 -13.25 19.38
N HIS A 1073 49.11 -13.21 20.69
CA HIS A 1073 48.07 -12.37 21.28
C HIS A 1073 48.53 -10.91 21.51
N PHE A 1074 49.85 -10.64 21.42
CA PHE A 1074 50.46 -9.31 21.65
C PHE A 1074 51.22 -8.74 20.44
N TYR A 1075 51.69 -9.58 19.51
CA TYR A 1075 52.52 -9.17 18.36
C TYR A 1075 51.72 -9.02 17.05
N ALA A 1076 51.96 -7.92 16.34
CA ALA A 1076 51.82 -7.82 14.89
C ALA A 1076 53.25 -7.77 14.29
N PRO A 1077 53.67 -8.70 13.42
CA PRO A 1077 55.02 -8.64 12.84
C PRO A 1077 55.08 -7.54 11.79
N THR A 1078 55.81 -6.46 12.06
CA THR A 1078 56.34 -5.54 11.05
C THR A 1078 57.74 -5.99 10.61
N ASP A 1079 58.09 -5.65 9.37
CA ASP A 1079 59.18 -6.22 8.57
C ASP A 1079 60.51 -6.52 9.27
N THR A 1080 61.05 -7.69 8.92
CA THR A 1080 62.36 -8.21 9.29
C THR A 1080 63.49 -7.36 8.73
N THR A 1081 63.89 -6.27 9.40
CA THR A 1081 65.26 -5.72 9.39
C THR A 1081 65.40 -4.53 10.34
N SER A 1082 65.54 -4.77 11.65
CA SER A 1082 66.43 -4.03 12.57
C SER A 1082 66.15 -4.45 14.02
N ASN A 1083 67.14 -4.28 14.88
CA ASN A 1083 67.30 -4.93 16.18
C ASN A 1083 66.16 -4.70 17.20
N THR A 1084 65.73 -5.81 17.81
CA THR A 1084 65.34 -6.03 19.22
C THR A 1084 64.89 -4.82 20.04
N GLU A 1085 63.57 -4.68 20.25
CA GLU A 1085 62.95 -4.11 21.47
C GLU A 1085 61.42 -4.33 21.45
N MET A 1086 60.82 -4.81 22.55
CA MET A 1086 59.36 -4.92 22.72
C MET A 1086 58.81 -3.65 23.38
N ALA A 1087 57.90 -2.95 22.70
CA ALA A 1087 57.04 -1.94 23.32
C ALA A 1087 55.74 -2.61 23.80
N VAL A 1088 55.70 -3.02 25.07
CA VAL A 1088 54.44 -3.35 25.75
C VAL A 1088 53.93 -2.05 26.34
N SER A 1089 52.74 -1.62 25.95
CA SER A 1089 52.12 -0.40 26.49
C SER A 1089 52.17 -0.42 28.01
N ALA A 1090 52.85 0.58 28.57
CA ALA A 1090 52.94 0.85 29.99
C ALA A 1090 51.53 1.04 30.59
N ARG A 1091 51.44 0.98 31.92
CA ARG A 1091 50.27 1.33 32.78
C ARG A 1091 49.48 0.17 33.38
N TYR A 1092 49.96 -1.06 33.26
CA TYR A 1092 49.46 -2.16 34.10
C TYR A 1092 50.01 -2.14 35.55
N ARG A 1093 50.99 -1.27 35.85
CA ARG A 1093 51.66 -1.22 37.15
C ARG A 1093 50.72 -0.91 38.32
N GLY A 1094 49.88 0.11 38.21
CA GLY A 1094 49.08 0.61 39.33
C GLY A 1094 47.99 -0.36 39.82
N LYS A 1095 47.26 -1.00 38.90
CA LYS A 1095 46.15 -1.92 39.25
C LYS A 1095 46.62 -3.35 39.54
N LEU A 1096 47.65 -3.87 38.88
CA LEU A 1096 48.16 -5.23 39.16
C LEU A 1096 48.92 -5.32 40.48
N LEU A 1097 49.60 -4.26 40.93
CA LEU A 1097 50.21 -4.23 42.27
C LEU A 1097 49.15 -4.17 43.38
N ALA A 1098 47.98 -3.57 43.11
CA ALA A 1098 46.84 -3.60 44.04
C ALA A 1098 46.22 -5.01 44.13
N GLU A 1099 45.95 -5.68 42.99
CA GLU A 1099 45.38 -7.04 43.00
C GLU A 1099 46.39 -8.13 43.42
N CYS A 1100 47.71 -7.93 43.24
CA CYS A 1100 48.74 -8.85 43.77
C CYS A 1100 48.97 -8.69 45.28
N ASN A 1101 48.69 -7.52 45.87
CA ASN A 1101 48.84 -7.30 47.32
C ASN A 1101 47.67 -7.85 48.16
N ASP A 1102 46.50 -8.10 47.56
CA ASP A 1102 45.38 -8.80 48.21
C ASP A 1102 45.53 -10.33 48.22
N GLY A 1103 46.66 -10.84 47.71
CA GLY A 1103 46.90 -12.27 47.50
C GLY A 1103 48.18 -12.83 48.11
N ASN A 1104 48.82 -12.18 49.10
CA ASN A 1104 49.71 -12.84 50.08
C ASN A 1104 50.39 -11.82 51.02
N THR A 1105 49.76 -11.53 52.15
CA THR A 1105 50.47 -11.20 53.40
C THR A 1105 49.86 -11.98 54.56
N GLN A 1106 50.01 -13.30 54.50
CA GLN A 1106 50.19 -14.17 55.66
C GLN A 1106 50.76 -15.49 55.14
N TYR A 1107 52.09 -15.63 55.15
CA TYR A 1107 52.82 -16.64 55.91
C TYR A 1107 54.32 -16.54 55.59
N ASN A 1108 55.12 -16.86 56.62
CA ASN A 1108 56.53 -17.24 56.52
C ASN A 1108 56.79 -18.29 55.43
#